data_AF-A0A4Q5UAQ5-F1
#
_entry.id   AF-A0A4Q5UAQ5-F1
#
_cell.length_a   1.000
_cell.length_b   1.000
_cell.length_c   1.000
_cell.angle_alpha   90.00
_cell.angle_beta   90.00
_cell.angle_gamma   90.00
#
_symmetry.space_group_name_H-M   'P 1'
#
loop_
_entity.id
_entity.type
_entity.pdbx_description
1 polymer ?
#
loop_
_entity_poly.entity_id
_entity_poly.type
_entity_poly.pdbx_seq_one_letter_code
_entity_poly.pdbx_strand_id
1 'polypeptide(L)'
;MKNQTFRASWLFAMLLILTSFFTTLHAQVQTAKYISMTSNTNAFYEYLPEGYSSTGTKYPLIVFIHGMGELGAGNSSTLPKVLSNGIPKLAQNGTFPKSFVVNGQTHRFVVLSPQFVAWPQPANISGIIDYAIAHYNVDPSRVYVTGLSMGGGATWQTAGNATYVNRIAAVVPVCGAQSATPSKARVIATNNLPVWALHNQTDPTIQVGTTNTWITYINTAPAPNPLARKTIFPGGGHDAWTQAYNPSYREEGKNVYEWMLQYTTTRLGAPANTPPVAYAGGDVTVTLPTNSVQLTGSGTDANGSIAKYDWSLTSGPSTYTINGAALAAPSVTNLVEGVYVFRLTVTDNSGSTATDEVKVTVNKSTTTTNPPSSTAKYIKVKVYGGSNPYSVSDWNNWNVGTGVSWNATSPALSYSDASASTVKAVISHSGGVSDNGTGYAGGMAPKEVLRHASYSTNASGRTITFTGLSAGKKYDFEFYASRGSNSGNNSVFSLGSLVKSVVTYYNYTSKAYFTGLTPDASGKIVINLSKSSVYTYLNGFMITEGSASTSASVARTAAVAEDNVTTRFEAMPAKTEDRTALKLNTDRTGTFNITVTDMQGNVVKETMITKTQAGLTQSYVSLKGLANGQYIVIATQPDYTEAILVNKF
;
A
#
# COMPACT_ATOMS: atom_id res chain seq x y z
N MET A 1 6.67 -61.97 59.39
CA MET A 1 6.24 -62.64 58.15
C MET A 1 6.05 -61.61 57.05
N LYS A 2 6.80 -61.76 55.94
CA LYS A 2 6.58 -61.29 54.55
C LYS A 2 6.30 -59.79 54.23
N ASN A 3 7.27 -59.25 53.46
CA ASN A 3 7.16 -58.54 52.16
C ASN A 3 6.75 -57.05 52.04
N GLN A 4 7.72 -56.28 51.47
CA GLN A 4 7.65 -55.39 50.27
C GLN A 4 6.68 -54.17 50.28
N THR A 5 6.94 -52.96 49.76
CA THR A 5 8.01 -52.31 48.95
C THR A 5 7.69 -50.79 48.84
N PHE A 6 8.74 -49.93 48.83
CA PHE A 6 8.93 -48.63 48.12
C PHE A 6 7.82 -47.55 48.02
N ARG A 7 8.12 -46.28 48.39
CA ARG A 7 8.60 -45.17 47.51
C ARG A 7 8.71 -43.81 48.26
N ALA A 8 9.66 -43.00 47.78
CA ALA A 8 10.12 -41.70 48.27
C ALA A 8 9.10 -40.55 48.18
N SER A 9 9.33 -39.44 48.92
CA SER A 9 9.59 -38.08 48.37
C SER A 9 9.55 -36.96 49.46
N TRP A 10 10.26 -35.85 49.17
CA TRP A 10 10.15 -34.47 49.71
C TRP A 10 10.95 -34.05 50.94
N LEU A 11 12.10 -33.38 50.70
CA LEU A 11 12.61 -32.29 51.53
C LEU A 11 13.69 -31.50 50.77
N PHE A 12 13.32 -30.35 50.18
CA PHE A 12 14.26 -29.31 49.75
C PHE A 12 13.53 -27.97 49.62
N ALA A 13 13.78 -27.04 50.54
CA ALA A 13 13.53 -25.60 50.33
C ALA A 13 14.25 -24.77 51.41
N MET A 14 15.46 -24.31 51.11
CA MET A 14 15.93 -22.92 51.33
C MET A 14 17.45 -22.86 51.13
N LEU A 15 17.87 -22.58 49.91
CA LEU A 15 19.17 -21.96 49.64
C LEU A 15 18.86 -20.62 48.97
N LEU A 16 19.04 -19.53 49.72
CA LEU A 16 19.02 -18.17 49.17
C LEU A 16 20.18 -18.06 48.16
N ILE A 17 19.86 -18.04 46.87
CA ILE A 17 20.78 -17.60 45.83
C ILE A 17 20.54 -16.09 45.65
N LEU A 18 21.44 -15.27 46.18
CA LEU A 18 21.61 -13.90 45.73
C LEU A 18 22.15 -13.94 44.30
N THR A 19 21.29 -13.83 43.30
CA THR A 19 21.71 -13.48 41.94
C THR A 19 21.91 -11.98 41.85
N SER A 20 23.09 -11.51 42.26
CA SER A 20 23.60 -10.20 41.90
C SER A 20 23.70 -10.10 40.37
N PHE A 21 22.81 -9.32 39.76
CA PHE A 21 22.97 -8.81 38.39
C PHE A 21 24.20 -7.90 38.35
N PHE A 22 25.39 -8.47 38.16
CA PHE A 22 26.57 -7.69 37.82
C PHE A 22 26.39 -7.16 36.40
N THR A 23 26.06 -5.88 36.26
CA THR A 23 26.33 -5.14 35.03
C THR A 23 27.84 -5.01 34.91
N THR A 24 28.48 -5.88 34.12
CA THR A 24 29.89 -5.71 33.78
C THR A 24 30.03 -4.43 32.95
N LEU A 25 30.63 -3.41 33.54
CA LEU A 25 31.06 -2.22 32.82
C LEU A 25 32.18 -2.66 31.85
N HIS A 26 31.87 -2.71 30.56
CA HIS A 26 32.87 -3.00 29.52
C HIS A 26 33.67 -1.73 29.23
N ALA A 27 34.99 -1.87 29.14
CA ALA A 27 35.83 -0.83 28.53
C ALA A 27 35.41 -0.61 27.07
N GLN A 28 35.88 0.47 26.46
CA GLN A 28 35.77 0.66 25.02
C GLN A 28 36.53 -0.47 24.31
N VAL A 29 35.86 -1.29 23.51
CA VAL A 29 36.50 -2.42 22.83
C VAL A 29 36.14 -2.43 21.35
N GLN A 30 37.17 -2.45 20.52
CA GLN A 30 37.05 -2.85 19.12
C GLN A 30 37.40 -4.35 18.99
N THR A 31 36.46 -5.14 18.51
CA THR A 31 36.57 -6.61 18.43
C THR A 31 36.32 -7.10 17.01
N ALA A 32 37.15 -8.01 16.52
CA ALA A 32 36.88 -8.75 15.29
C ALA A 32 35.77 -9.78 15.51
N LYS A 33 34.75 -9.78 14.65
CA LYS A 33 33.67 -10.78 14.62
C LYS A 33 33.71 -11.51 13.28
N TYR A 34 33.90 -12.83 13.30
CA TYR A 34 33.92 -13.68 12.11
C TYR A 34 32.55 -14.32 11.89
N ILE A 35 31.54 -13.47 11.72
CA ILE A 35 30.15 -13.85 11.50
C ILE A 35 29.63 -13.07 10.29
N SER A 36 28.83 -13.75 9.46
CA SER A 36 28.14 -13.12 8.34
C SER A 36 26.93 -12.32 8.83
N MET A 37 26.84 -11.05 8.45
CA MET A 37 25.64 -10.23 8.64
C MET A 37 24.72 -10.28 7.42
N THR A 38 25.29 -10.48 6.23
CA THR A 38 24.61 -10.58 4.94
C THR A 38 25.40 -11.47 3.99
N SER A 39 24.80 -11.87 2.86
CA SER A 39 25.49 -12.63 1.81
C SER A 39 26.76 -11.98 1.24
N ASN A 40 27.00 -10.68 1.50
CA ASN A 40 28.17 -9.95 1.02
C ASN A 40 29.20 -9.66 2.13
N THR A 41 29.05 -10.26 3.32
CA THR A 41 29.95 -10.04 4.47
C THR A 41 30.16 -11.35 5.21
N ASN A 42 31.40 -11.68 5.58
CA ASN A 42 31.69 -12.85 6.42
C ASN A 42 32.30 -12.46 7.78
N ALA A 43 32.76 -11.21 7.92
CA ALA A 43 33.30 -10.69 9.15
C ALA A 43 33.19 -9.17 9.23
N PHE A 44 33.31 -8.62 10.44
CA PHE A 44 33.29 -7.19 10.70
C PHE A 44 34.08 -6.84 11.95
N TYR A 45 34.48 -5.58 12.07
CA TYR A 45 34.86 -5.01 13.36
C TYR A 45 33.65 -4.41 14.04
N GLU A 46 33.40 -4.87 15.24
CA GLU A 46 32.46 -4.30 16.20
C GLU A 46 33.22 -3.35 17.10
N TYR A 47 32.69 -2.15 17.30
CA TYR A 47 33.13 -1.25 18.34
C TYR A 47 31.98 -0.99 19.31
N LEU A 48 32.19 -1.37 20.57
CA LEU A 48 31.26 -1.10 21.66
C LEU A 48 31.82 0.03 22.54
N PRO A 49 31.01 1.04 22.86
CA PRO A 49 31.47 2.15 23.67
C PRO A 49 31.71 1.73 25.12
N GLU A 50 32.54 2.50 25.83
CA GLU A 50 32.73 2.32 27.26
C GLU A 50 31.39 2.39 28.01
N GLY A 51 31.16 1.41 28.87
CA GLY A 51 29.90 1.24 29.60
C GLY A 51 28.74 0.76 28.73
N TYR A 52 29.01 0.12 27.59
CA TYR A 52 27.96 -0.54 26.80
C TYR A 52 27.20 -1.59 27.62
N SER A 53 25.87 -1.53 27.56
CA SER A 53 24.95 -2.50 28.14
C SER A 53 24.02 -3.06 27.07
N SER A 54 23.84 -4.38 27.07
CA SER A 54 22.87 -5.06 26.20
C SER A 54 21.41 -4.83 26.62
N THR A 55 21.18 -4.18 27.77
CA THR A 55 19.85 -3.83 28.30
C THR A 55 19.81 -2.37 28.74
N GLY A 56 18.62 -1.76 28.74
CA GLY A 56 18.44 -0.37 29.17
C GLY A 56 18.83 0.64 28.09
N THR A 57 19.84 1.48 28.35
CA THR A 57 20.24 2.60 27.47
C THR A 57 20.46 2.17 26.04
N LYS A 58 19.74 2.80 25.09
CA LYS A 58 19.94 2.58 23.66
C LYS A 58 21.04 3.47 23.11
N TYR A 59 21.88 2.93 22.22
CA TYR A 59 23.03 3.62 21.65
C TYR A 59 22.80 3.99 20.18
N PRO A 60 23.17 5.20 19.72
CA PRO A 60 23.21 5.50 18.30
C PRO A 60 24.17 4.55 17.56
N LEU A 61 23.81 4.17 16.33
CA LEU A 61 24.55 3.25 15.48
C LEU A 61 25.22 3.99 14.32
N ILE A 62 26.50 3.71 14.09
CA ILE A 62 27.17 4.03 12.82
C ILE A 62 27.44 2.72 12.07
N VAL A 63 26.96 2.65 10.82
CA VAL A 63 27.41 1.65 9.84
C VAL A 63 28.46 2.30 8.97
N PHE A 64 29.72 1.88 9.13
CA PHE A 64 30.87 2.38 8.38
C PHE A 64 31.20 1.45 7.20
N ILE A 65 31.34 2.02 6.00
CA ILE A 65 31.59 1.28 4.77
C ILE A 65 32.98 1.65 4.22
N HIS A 66 33.88 0.66 4.13
CA HIS A 66 35.26 0.84 3.69
C HIS A 66 35.40 1.09 2.17
N GLY A 67 36.62 1.42 1.72
CA GLY A 67 36.95 1.64 0.32
C GLY A 67 37.22 0.35 -0.45
N MET A 68 37.48 0.45 -1.75
CA MET A 68 37.70 -0.74 -2.59
C MET A 68 38.96 -1.54 -2.17
N GLY A 69 39.98 -0.87 -1.63
CA GLY A 69 41.24 -1.51 -1.21
C GLY A 69 41.07 -2.47 -0.02
N GLU A 70 40.04 -2.27 0.80
CA GLU A 70 39.77 -3.09 1.99
C GLU A 70 38.83 -4.28 1.73
N LEU A 71 38.38 -4.50 0.48
CA LEU A 71 37.65 -5.72 0.11
C LEU A 71 38.45 -6.98 0.49
N GLY A 72 37.73 -8.01 0.93
CA GLY A 72 38.35 -9.26 1.37
C GLY A 72 37.34 -10.34 1.70
N ALA A 73 37.84 -11.56 1.89
CA ALA A 73 37.01 -12.74 2.14
C ALA A 73 36.31 -12.73 3.50
N GLY A 74 36.65 -11.81 4.42
CA GLY A 74 36.09 -11.74 5.76
C GLY A 74 36.59 -12.87 6.66
N ASN A 75 37.91 -13.09 6.67
CA ASN A 75 38.59 -14.05 7.54
C ASN A 75 39.75 -13.37 8.30
N SER A 76 40.43 -14.10 9.18
CA SER A 76 41.45 -13.52 10.06
C SER A 76 42.62 -12.85 9.33
N SER A 77 42.94 -13.28 8.10
CA SER A 77 44.00 -12.67 7.30
C SER A 77 43.56 -11.44 6.52
N THR A 78 42.28 -11.34 6.15
CA THR A 78 41.77 -10.25 5.30
C THR A 78 41.06 -9.16 6.08
N LEU A 79 40.36 -9.48 7.17
CA LEU A 79 39.61 -8.53 7.98
C LEU A 79 40.45 -7.33 8.47
N PRO A 80 41.73 -7.49 8.89
CA PRO A 80 42.57 -6.36 9.34
C PRO A 80 42.70 -5.22 8.34
N LYS A 81 42.48 -5.45 7.04
CA LYS A 81 42.47 -4.37 6.04
C LYS A 81 41.48 -3.26 6.39
N VAL A 82 40.33 -3.60 6.97
CA VAL A 82 39.29 -2.63 7.38
C VAL A 82 39.81 -1.62 8.41
N LEU A 83 40.88 -1.93 9.15
CA LEU A 83 41.50 -1.03 10.14
C LEU A 83 42.40 0.05 9.49
N SER A 84 42.61 0.03 8.18
CA SER A 84 43.57 0.92 7.51
C SER A 84 43.12 2.38 7.45
N ASN A 85 41.80 2.62 7.46
CA ASN A 85 41.18 3.92 7.17
C ASN A 85 39.92 4.18 8.02
N GLY A 86 39.53 5.45 8.12
CA GLY A 86 38.27 5.89 8.72
C GLY A 86 38.11 5.57 10.22
N ILE A 87 36.86 5.40 10.65
CA ILE A 87 36.49 5.17 12.05
C ILE A 87 37.17 3.94 12.68
N PRO A 88 37.22 2.74 12.03
CA PRO A 88 37.88 1.58 12.63
C PRO A 88 39.39 1.80 12.87
N LYS A 89 40.07 2.62 12.06
CA LYS A 89 41.45 3.05 12.31
C LYS A 89 41.56 3.92 13.56
N LEU A 90 40.66 4.89 13.70
CA LEU A 90 40.64 5.79 14.87
C LEU A 90 40.37 5.01 16.16
N ALA A 91 39.44 4.05 16.12
CA ALA A 91 39.15 3.18 17.24
C ALA A 91 40.33 2.25 17.58
N GLN A 92 41.00 1.67 16.56
CA GLN A 92 42.21 0.86 16.76
C GLN A 92 43.35 1.66 17.41
N ASN A 93 43.47 2.94 17.07
CA ASN A 93 44.50 3.83 17.59
C ASN A 93 44.11 4.52 18.91
N GLY A 94 42.90 4.25 19.44
CA GLY A 94 42.40 4.90 20.65
C GLY A 94 42.10 6.39 20.51
N THR A 95 41.98 6.91 19.28
CA THR A 95 41.72 8.34 18.99
C THR A 95 40.25 8.62 18.64
N PHE A 96 39.41 7.58 18.51
CA PHE A 96 37.97 7.77 18.39
C PHE A 96 37.37 8.19 19.75
N PRO A 97 36.64 9.33 19.83
CA PRO A 97 36.11 9.82 21.09
C PRO A 97 35.17 8.82 21.75
N LYS A 98 35.30 8.67 23.06
CA LYS A 98 34.47 7.78 23.89
C LYS A 98 32.99 8.20 23.94
N SER A 99 32.75 9.51 23.85
CA SER A 99 31.42 10.11 23.89
C SER A 99 31.38 11.46 23.20
N PHE A 100 30.18 11.89 22.81
CA PHE A 100 29.90 13.17 22.18
C PHE A 100 28.78 13.86 22.95
N VAL A 101 28.90 15.18 23.17
CA VAL A 101 27.86 15.96 23.86
C VAL A 101 27.13 16.81 22.83
N VAL A 102 25.85 16.54 22.61
CA VAL A 102 25.00 17.27 21.67
C VAL A 102 23.70 17.63 22.38
N ASN A 103 23.30 18.91 22.33
CA ASN A 103 22.11 19.43 23.00
C ASN A 103 22.03 19.07 24.50
N GLY A 104 23.17 19.11 25.19
CA GLY A 104 23.28 18.77 26.61
C GLY A 104 23.19 17.27 26.93
N GLN A 105 23.08 16.40 25.91
CA GLN A 105 23.05 14.95 26.09
C GLN A 105 24.37 14.30 25.68
N THR A 106 24.83 13.37 26.51
CA THR A 106 25.99 12.54 26.21
C THR A 106 25.56 11.33 25.39
N HIS A 107 26.13 11.19 24.19
CA HIS A 107 25.92 10.09 23.28
C HIS A 107 27.19 9.26 23.13
N ARG A 108 27.03 7.95 22.95
CA ARG A 108 28.13 7.01 22.70
C ARG A 108 27.71 6.08 21.56
N PHE A 109 28.55 5.92 20.54
CA PHE A 109 28.19 5.11 19.38
C PHE A 109 28.53 3.64 19.55
N VAL A 110 27.63 2.78 19.08
CA VAL A 110 28.04 1.47 18.54
C VAL A 110 28.47 1.71 17.09
N VAL A 111 29.61 1.15 16.67
CA VAL A 111 30.08 1.25 15.27
C VAL A 111 30.30 -0.15 14.72
N LEU A 112 29.68 -0.44 13.58
CA LEU A 112 29.89 -1.68 12.83
C LEU A 112 30.63 -1.37 11.53
N SER A 113 31.76 -2.05 11.34
CA SER A 113 32.63 -1.91 10.16
C SER A 113 32.79 -3.27 9.44
N PRO A 114 31.79 -3.70 8.63
CA PRO A 114 31.89 -4.94 7.85
C PRO A 114 33.00 -4.92 6.85
N GLN A 115 33.66 -6.07 6.66
CA GLN A 115 34.41 -6.33 5.44
C GLN A 115 33.48 -6.90 4.39
N PHE A 116 33.36 -6.19 3.27
CA PHE A 116 32.60 -6.63 2.11
C PHE A 116 33.47 -7.50 1.19
N VAL A 117 32.86 -8.52 0.58
CA VAL A 117 33.53 -9.36 -0.44
C VAL A 117 33.47 -8.73 -1.83
N ALA A 118 32.42 -7.95 -2.10
CA ALA A 118 32.20 -7.21 -3.34
C ALA A 118 31.48 -5.88 -3.07
N TRP A 119 31.28 -5.07 -4.11
CA TRP A 119 30.59 -3.77 -3.99
C TRP A 119 29.21 -3.92 -3.31
N PRO A 120 28.99 -3.30 -2.13
CA PRO A 120 27.75 -3.48 -1.40
C PRO A 120 26.56 -2.79 -2.05
N GLN A 121 25.45 -3.51 -2.11
CA GLN A 121 24.15 -2.99 -2.54
C GLN A 121 23.37 -2.46 -1.34
N PRO A 122 22.36 -1.58 -1.53
CA PRO A 122 21.53 -1.06 -0.45
C PRO A 122 20.91 -2.13 0.46
N ALA A 123 20.53 -3.28 -0.10
CA ALA A 123 20.02 -4.42 0.66
C ALA A 123 21.06 -5.00 1.64
N ASN A 124 22.36 -4.95 1.32
CA ASN A 124 23.40 -5.37 2.25
C ASN A 124 23.51 -4.41 3.43
N ILE A 125 23.41 -3.09 3.19
CA ILE A 125 23.45 -2.09 4.27
C ILE A 125 22.22 -2.22 5.15
N SER A 126 21.04 -2.43 4.54
CA SER A 126 19.80 -2.73 5.27
C SER A 126 19.94 -3.96 6.16
N GLY A 127 20.47 -5.08 5.63
CA GLY A 127 20.68 -6.30 6.42
C GLY A 127 21.67 -6.14 7.57
N ILE A 128 22.68 -5.26 7.44
CA ILE A 128 23.57 -4.91 8.56
C ILE A 128 22.82 -4.13 9.64
N ILE A 129 21.90 -3.23 9.26
CA ILE A 129 21.05 -2.53 10.22
C ILE A 129 20.10 -3.52 10.93
N ASP A 130 19.52 -4.48 10.20
CA ASP A 130 18.70 -5.55 10.80
C ASP A 130 19.49 -6.36 11.81
N TYR A 131 20.70 -6.81 11.44
CA TYR A 131 21.61 -7.49 12.34
C TYR A 131 21.92 -6.63 13.57
N ALA A 132 22.21 -5.35 13.37
CA ALA A 132 22.55 -4.46 14.47
C ALA A 132 21.40 -4.31 15.49
N ILE A 133 20.16 -4.13 15.00
CA ILE A 133 18.96 -4.01 15.84
C ILE A 133 18.67 -5.32 16.58
N ALA A 134 18.92 -6.47 15.94
CA ALA A 134 18.67 -7.77 16.54
C ALA A 134 19.71 -8.16 17.62
N HIS A 135 20.95 -7.71 17.49
CA HIS A 135 22.08 -8.19 18.31
C HIS A 135 22.66 -7.16 19.27
N TYR A 136 22.33 -5.87 19.11
CA TYR A 136 22.83 -4.80 19.97
C TYR A 136 21.69 -3.93 20.51
N ASN A 137 21.92 -3.30 21.66
CA ASN A 137 20.96 -2.36 22.25
C ASN A 137 21.07 -0.98 21.56
N VAL A 138 20.84 -0.94 20.24
CA VAL A 138 20.91 0.28 19.44
C VAL A 138 19.57 0.99 19.37
N ASP A 139 19.61 2.31 19.25
CA ASP A 139 18.44 3.14 18.98
C ASP A 139 18.13 3.10 17.47
N PRO A 140 17.04 2.45 17.04
CA PRO A 140 16.70 2.35 15.62
C PRO A 140 16.34 3.72 15.02
N SER A 141 16.05 4.73 15.85
CA SER A 141 15.85 6.10 15.38
C SER A 141 17.15 6.84 15.11
N ARG A 142 18.31 6.32 15.52
CA ARG A 142 19.62 6.96 15.36
C ARG A 142 20.61 6.05 14.65
N VAL A 143 20.25 5.65 13.45
CA VAL A 143 21.11 4.89 12.55
C VAL A 143 21.74 5.83 11.54
N TYR A 144 23.07 5.83 11.47
CA TYR A 144 23.83 6.68 10.57
C TYR A 144 24.67 5.81 9.63
N VAL A 145 24.71 6.20 8.35
CA VAL A 145 25.48 5.47 7.34
C VAL A 145 26.55 6.38 6.76
N THR A 146 27.78 5.91 6.75
CA THR A 146 28.92 6.67 6.27
C THR A 146 29.95 5.74 5.63
N GLY A 147 30.75 6.26 4.71
CA GLY A 147 31.78 5.48 4.05
C GLY A 147 32.67 6.32 3.15
N LEU A 148 33.77 5.72 2.71
CA LEU A 148 34.80 6.38 1.92
C LEU A 148 34.97 5.70 0.55
N SER A 149 35.24 6.47 -0.51
CA SER A 149 35.49 5.94 -1.86
C SER A 149 34.34 5.05 -2.36
N MET A 150 34.58 3.76 -2.61
CA MET A 150 33.53 2.74 -2.84
C MET A 150 32.42 2.82 -1.78
N GLY A 151 32.77 2.87 -0.50
CA GLY A 151 31.82 2.96 0.60
C GLY A 151 31.07 4.29 0.65
N GLY A 152 31.68 5.39 0.19
CA GLY A 152 30.98 6.65 -0.02
C GLY A 152 29.95 6.53 -1.15
N GLY A 153 30.27 5.77 -2.20
CA GLY A 153 29.34 5.42 -3.27
C GLY A 153 28.17 4.56 -2.78
N ALA A 154 28.43 3.54 -1.97
CA ALA A 154 27.40 2.72 -1.36
C ALA A 154 26.51 3.51 -0.38
N THR A 155 27.09 4.48 0.34
CA THR A 155 26.34 5.44 1.17
C THR A 155 25.35 6.23 0.30
N TRP A 156 25.78 6.77 -0.83
CA TRP A 156 24.89 7.44 -1.79
C TRP A 156 23.81 6.52 -2.35
N GLN A 157 24.17 5.28 -2.74
CA GLN A 157 23.21 4.31 -3.25
C GLN A 157 22.13 3.96 -2.22
N THR A 158 22.51 3.84 -0.95
CA THR A 158 21.59 3.52 0.15
C THR A 158 20.68 4.70 0.46
N ALA A 159 21.25 5.92 0.55
CA ALA A 159 20.51 7.15 0.75
C ALA A 159 19.45 7.40 -0.35
N GLY A 160 19.81 7.12 -1.61
CA GLY A 160 18.94 7.28 -2.77
C GLY A 160 17.99 6.11 -3.03
N ASN A 161 17.86 5.15 -2.12
CA ASN A 161 16.98 3.98 -2.28
C ASN A 161 15.67 4.15 -1.51
N ALA A 162 14.55 4.21 -2.23
CA ALA A 162 13.22 4.47 -1.65
C ALA A 162 12.77 3.42 -0.62
N THR A 163 13.27 2.19 -0.69
CA THR A 163 12.94 1.12 0.25
C THR A 163 13.65 1.30 1.60
N TYR A 164 14.87 1.85 1.59
CA TYR A 164 15.75 1.82 2.78
C TYR A 164 16.02 3.21 3.38
N VAL A 165 15.70 4.30 2.67
CA VAL A 165 15.97 5.68 3.09
C VAL A 165 15.40 6.02 4.48
N ASN A 166 14.22 5.48 4.82
CA ASN A 166 13.53 5.76 6.09
C ASN A 166 14.19 5.09 7.30
N ARG A 167 15.18 4.21 7.07
CA ARG A 167 15.93 3.55 8.14
C ARG A 167 17.12 4.38 8.63
N ILE A 168 17.40 5.53 8.02
CA ILE A 168 18.64 6.27 8.20
C ILE A 168 18.33 7.69 8.70
N ALA A 169 18.93 8.06 9.83
CA ALA A 169 18.76 9.35 10.45
C ALA A 169 19.58 10.46 9.74
N ALA A 170 20.81 10.14 9.29
CA ALA A 170 21.65 11.01 8.48
C ALA A 170 22.73 10.20 7.75
N VAL A 171 23.28 10.76 6.66
CA VAL A 171 24.39 10.15 5.90
C VAL A 171 25.58 11.08 5.72
N VAL A 172 26.78 10.49 5.75
CA VAL A 172 28.06 11.18 5.53
C VAL A 172 28.86 10.43 4.45
N PRO A 173 28.60 10.67 3.16
CA PRO A 173 29.39 10.09 2.07
C PRO A 173 30.70 10.87 1.87
N VAL A 174 31.83 10.16 1.87
CA VAL A 174 33.17 10.76 1.65
C VAL A 174 33.77 10.28 0.33
N CYS A 175 34.10 11.23 -0.56
CA CYS A 175 34.62 11.01 -1.92
C CYS A 175 33.97 9.83 -2.67
N GLY A 176 32.64 9.77 -2.63
CA GLY A 176 31.86 8.60 -3.04
C GLY A 176 31.86 8.33 -4.55
N ALA A 177 32.20 7.11 -4.94
CA ALA A 177 32.38 6.68 -6.33
C ALA A 177 31.07 6.44 -7.15
N GLN A 178 29.90 6.84 -6.63
CA GLN A 178 28.61 6.67 -7.30
C GLN A 178 28.14 7.98 -7.95
N SER A 179 27.89 7.96 -9.26
CA SER A 179 27.26 9.08 -9.95
C SER A 179 25.81 9.31 -9.51
N ALA A 180 25.44 10.59 -9.40
CA ALA A 180 24.09 11.03 -9.05
C ALA A 180 23.11 10.77 -10.19
N THR A 181 21.86 10.44 -9.84
CA THR A 181 20.72 10.52 -10.77
C THR A 181 19.63 11.39 -10.15
N PRO A 182 18.83 12.13 -10.94
CA PRO A 182 17.74 12.95 -10.41
C PRO A 182 16.73 12.13 -9.58
N SER A 183 16.46 10.88 -9.97
CA SER A 183 15.55 9.99 -9.25
C SER A 183 16.04 9.64 -7.84
N LYS A 184 17.32 9.25 -7.70
CA LYS A 184 17.90 8.92 -6.39
C LYS A 184 18.04 10.16 -5.50
N ALA A 185 18.43 11.28 -6.09
CA ALA A 185 18.48 12.55 -5.37
C ALA A 185 17.10 13.01 -4.88
N ARG A 186 16.05 12.82 -5.70
CA ARG A 186 14.66 13.09 -5.30
C ARG A 186 14.25 12.25 -4.09
N VAL A 187 14.64 10.97 -4.02
CA VAL A 187 14.36 10.13 -2.84
C VAL A 187 14.97 10.74 -1.58
N ILE A 188 16.24 11.17 -1.62
CA ILE A 188 16.89 11.84 -0.49
C ILE A 188 16.12 13.11 -0.10
N ALA A 189 15.77 13.92 -1.11
CA ALA A 189 15.12 15.22 -0.93
C ALA A 189 13.70 15.09 -0.34
N THR A 190 12.84 14.26 -0.93
CA THR A 190 11.44 14.09 -0.48
C THR A 190 11.35 13.43 0.89
N ASN A 191 12.34 12.63 1.25
CA ASN A 191 12.43 12.05 2.58
C ASN A 191 13.12 12.98 3.58
N ASN A 192 13.54 14.21 3.22
CA ASN A 192 14.27 15.15 4.06
C ASN A 192 15.53 14.56 4.72
N LEU A 193 16.21 13.61 4.06
CA LEU A 193 17.37 12.92 4.64
C LEU A 193 18.54 13.92 4.78
N PRO A 194 19.04 14.17 6.02
CA PRO A 194 20.20 15.01 6.22
C PRO A 194 21.45 14.38 5.58
N VAL A 195 22.13 15.19 4.76
CA VAL A 195 23.33 14.79 4.02
C VAL A 195 24.44 15.78 4.32
N TRP A 196 25.61 15.27 4.72
CA TRP A 196 26.87 16.02 4.72
C TRP A 196 27.93 15.26 3.92
N ALA A 197 28.14 15.69 2.67
CA ALA A 197 29.13 15.08 1.79
C ALA A 197 30.50 15.75 1.91
N LEU A 198 31.59 14.98 1.93
CA LEU A 198 32.95 15.52 2.02
C LEU A 198 33.82 15.03 0.86
N HIS A 199 34.68 15.89 0.33
CA HIS A 199 35.54 15.57 -0.82
C HIS A 199 36.78 16.48 -0.84
N ASN A 200 37.88 16.03 -1.45
CA ASN A 200 38.99 16.90 -1.82
C ASN A 200 38.71 17.60 -3.16
N GLN A 201 39.21 18.83 -3.32
CA GLN A 201 39.03 19.63 -4.54
C GLN A 201 39.69 18.97 -5.76
N THR A 202 40.90 18.42 -5.58
CA THR A 202 41.68 17.78 -6.65
C THR A 202 41.88 16.29 -6.40
N ASP A 203 40.76 15.59 -6.19
CA ASP A 203 40.71 14.12 -6.15
C ASP A 203 40.95 13.53 -7.56
N PRO A 204 42.07 12.79 -7.77
CA PRO A 204 42.42 12.23 -9.07
C PRO A 204 41.70 10.92 -9.40
N THR A 205 40.99 10.31 -8.44
CA THR A 205 40.34 9.00 -8.59
C THR A 205 38.85 9.17 -8.82
N ILE A 206 38.17 9.91 -7.94
CA ILE A 206 36.75 10.24 -8.09
C ILE A 206 36.66 11.76 -8.19
N GLN A 207 36.31 12.29 -9.34
CA GLN A 207 36.26 13.74 -9.52
C GLN A 207 35.25 14.38 -8.56
N VAL A 208 35.61 15.53 -7.97
CA VAL A 208 34.75 16.31 -7.07
C VAL A 208 33.39 16.68 -7.67
N GLY A 209 33.32 16.73 -9.00
CA GLY A 209 32.08 16.89 -9.77
C GLY A 209 30.98 15.90 -9.36
N THR A 210 31.34 14.67 -8.98
CA THR A 210 30.40 13.66 -8.50
C THR A 210 29.66 14.12 -7.25
N THR A 211 30.37 14.58 -6.21
CA THR A 211 29.75 15.14 -5.00
C THR A 211 28.97 16.42 -5.31
N ASN A 212 29.53 17.30 -6.16
CA ASN A 212 28.85 18.54 -6.55
C ASN A 212 27.49 18.25 -7.20
N THR A 213 27.42 17.26 -8.08
CA THR A 213 26.19 16.89 -8.81
C THR A 213 25.13 16.32 -7.87
N TRP A 214 25.52 15.46 -6.91
CA TRP A 214 24.61 14.97 -5.87
C TRP A 214 23.96 16.10 -5.10
N ILE A 215 24.77 17.03 -4.57
CA ILE A 215 24.25 18.15 -3.77
C ILE A 215 23.33 19.04 -4.59
N THR A 216 23.70 19.35 -5.83
CA THR A 216 22.84 20.14 -6.73
C THR A 216 21.50 19.45 -6.97
N TYR A 217 21.50 18.16 -7.28
CA TYR A 217 20.25 17.43 -7.54
C TYR A 217 19.39 17.27 -6.29
N ILE A 218 20.00 17.03 -5.12
CA ILE A 218 19.24 16.89 -3.86
C ILE A 218 18.57 18.22 -3.49
N ASN A 219 19.27 19.34 -3.65
CA ASN A 219 18.74 20.66 -3.28
C ASN A 219 17.83 21.27 -4.37
N THR A 220 17.55 20.56 -5.46
CA THR A 220 16.56 20.95 -6.47
C THR A 220 15.14 20.62 -5.99
N ALA A 221 14.11 21.32 -6.48
CA ALA A 221 12.73 21.23 -5.98
C ALA A 221 12.09 19.81 -6.06
N PRO A 222 11.42 19.34 -4.97
CA PRO A 222 11.37 19.97 -3.66
C PRO A 222 12.71 19.80 -2.91
N ALA A 223 13.29 20.89 -2.42
CA ALA A 223 14.53 20.84 -1.66
C ALA A 223 14.27 20.31 -0.24
N PRO A 224 15.17 19.50 0.33
CA PRO A 224 14.99 18.99 1.69
C PRO A 224 15.19 20.08 2.74
N ASN A 225 14.61 19.86 3.92
CA ASN A 225 14.93 20.61 5.13
C ASN A 225 15.50 19.65 6.20
N PRO A 226 16.79 19.77 6.58
CA PRO A 226 17.75 20.76 6.13
C PRO A 226 18.25 20.48 4.69
N LEU A 227 18.82 21.50 4.05
CA LEU A 227 19.49 21.35 2.76
C LEU A 227 20.68 20.39 2.88
N ALA A 228 20.92 19.60 1.83
CA ALA A 228 22.12 18.80 1.73
C ALA A 228 23.35 19.71 1.65
N ARG A 229 24.35 19.46 2.49
CA ARG A 229 25.59 20.24 2.54
C ARG A 229 26.77 19.45 2.00
N LYS A 230 27.80 20.18 1.58
CA LYS A 230 29.11 19.63 1.24
C LYS A 230 30.24 20.44 1.82
N THR A 231 31.34 19.75 2.11
CA THR A 231 32.65 20.35 2.39
C THR A 231 33.62 19.90 1.31
N ILE A 232 34.24 20.86 0.63
CA ILE A 232 35.30 20.59 -0.34
C ILE A 232 36.61 21.08 0.25
N PHE A 233 37.51 20.15 0.58
CA PHE A 233 38.81 20.49 1.14
C PHE A 233 39.74 21.02 0.03
N PRO A 234 40.57 22.04 0.31
CA PRO A 234 41.50 22.60 -0.68
C PRO A 234 42.65 21.65 -1.04
N GLY A 235 42.76 20.50 -0.37
CA GLY A 235 43.78 19.49 -0.62
C GLY A 235 43.59 18.71 -1.92
N GLY A 236 44.63 17.99 -2.31
CA GLY A 236 44.62 17.04 -3.42
C GLY A 236 44.74 15.60 -2.98
N GLY A 237 44.56 14.68 -3.92
CA GLY A 237 44.57 13.25 -3.67
C GLY A 237 43.21 12.69 -3.27
N HIS A 238 43.09 11.37 -3.26
CA HIS A 238 41.82 10.67 -3.06
C HIS A 238 41.36 10.62 -1.58
N ASP A 239 42.31 10.72 -0.64
CA ASP A 239 42.03 10.68 0.79
C ASP A 239 41.44 12.01 1.29
N ALA A 240 40.11 12.12 1.22
CA ALA A 240 39.35 13.13 1.94
C ALA A 240 38.89 12.63 3.33
N TRP A 241 39.01 11.32 3.60
CA TRP A 241 38.44 10.66 4.77
C TRP A 241 39.26 10.86 6.04
N THR A 242 40.57 11.00 5.94
CA THR A 242 41.43 11.30 7.09
C THR A 242 41.00 12.61 7.74
N GLN A 243 40.73 13.65 6.95
CA GLN A 243 40.20 14.91 7.49
C GLN A 243 38.71 14.81 7.85
N ALA A 244 37.88 14.19 7.01
CA ALA A 244 36.43 14.09 7.26
C ALA A 244 36.08 13.38 8.58
N TYR A 245 36.80 12.32 8.93
CA TYR A 245 36.56 11.55 10.16
C TYR A 245 37.39 12.04 11.36
N ASN A 246 38.28 13.02 11.18
CA ASN A 246 39.06 13.59 12.28
C ASN A 246 38.11 14.27 13.30
N PRO A 247 38.02 13.79 14.55
CA PRO A 247 37.12 14.38 15.55
C PRO A 247 37.42 15.85 15.90
N SER A 248 38.65 16.30 15.64
CA SER A 248 39.08 17.69 15.83
C SER A 248 38.71 18.60 14.68
N TYR A 249 38.43 18.06 13.48
CA TYR A 249 37.91 18.86 12.37
C TYR A 249 36.46 19.25 12.65
N ARG A 250 36.19 20.56 12.62
CA ARG A 250 34.87 21.12 12.92
C ARG A 250 34.48 22.14 11.87
N GLU A 251 33.23 22.11 11.48
CA GLU A 251 32.58 23.11 10.63
C GLU A 251 31.30 23.55 11.32
N GLU A 252 31.05 24.85 11.42
CA GLU A 252 29.91 25.40 12.19
C GLU A 252 29.84 24.85 13.63
N GLY A 253 31.02 24.68 14.24
CA GLY A 253 31.20 24.20 15.61
C GLY A 253 31.02 22.70 15.81
N LYS A 254 30.73 21.90 14.78
CA LYS A 254 30.49 20.45 14.90
C LYS A 254 31.43 19.63 14.01
N ASN A 255 31.86 18.49 14.51
CA ASN A 255 32.40 17.43 13.64
C ASN A 255 31.26 16.59 13.04
N VAL A 256 31.57 15.67 12.13
CA VAL A 256 30.56 14.84 11.46
C VAL A 256 29.72 14.00 12.44
N TYR A 257 30.30 13.56 13.55
CA TYR A 257 29.63 12.72 14.54
C TYR A 257 28.59 13.51 15.33
N GLU A 258 28.96 14.68 15.82
CA GLU A 258 28.06 15.59 16.52
C GLU A 258 26.98 16.13 15.58
N TRP A 259 27.32 16.34 14.31
CA TRP A 259 26.34 16.75 13.32
C TRP A 259 25.31 15.67 13.05
N MET A 260 25.72 14.41 12.87
CA MET A 260 24.80 13.27 12.71
C MET A 260 23.86 13.14 13.92
N LEU A 261 24.37 13.32 15.14
CA LEU A 261 23.60 13.23 16.39
C LEU A 261 22.50 14.27 16.56
N GLN A 262 22.43 15.29 15.70
CA GLN A 262 21.30 16.23 15.67
C GLN A 262 20.03 15.61 15.08
N TYR A 263 20.15 14.46 14.39
CA TYR A 263 19.06 13.89 13.62
C TYR A 263 18.67 12.49 14.14
N THR A 264 17.37 12.22 14.12
CA THR A 264 16.76 10.90 14.29
C THR A 264 16.02 10.51 13.01
N THR A 265 15.44 9.32 12.87
CA THR A 265 14.51 9.00 11.76
C THR A 265 13.13 9.63 11.99
N THR A 266 12.79 9.92 13.25
CA THR A 266 11.65 10.73 13.70
C THR A 266 12.00 12.22 13.83
N ARG A 267 12.74 12.76 12.84
CA ARG A 267 13.50 14.02 12.87
C ARG A 267 12.77 15.14 13.62
N LEU A 268 13.49 15.96 14.40
CA LEU A 268 12.96 17.18 15.02
C LEU A 268 12.35 18.09 13.93
N GLY A 269 11.03 17.97 13.72
CA GLY A 269 10.28 18.63 12.64
C GLY A 269 9.69 17.72 11.56
N ALA A 270 9.93 16.40 11.57
CA ALA A 270 9.15 15.43 10.81
C ALA A 270 7.85 15.10 11.58
N PRO A 271 6.69 14.98 10.90
CA PRO A 271 5.46 14.61 11.58
C PRO A 271 5.66 13.27 12.29
N ALA A 272 5.26 13.19 13.57
CA ALA A 272 5.30 11.95 14.35
C ALA A 272 4.72 10.79 13.53
N ASN A 273 5.34 9.60 13.58
CA ASN A 273 4.82 8.41 12.92
C ASN A 273 3.33 8.26 13.27
N THR A 274 2.47 8.33 12.27
CA THR A 274 1.04 8.14 12.46
C THR A 274 0.84 6.64 12.35
N PRO A 275 0.33 5.95 13.38
CA PRO A 275 0.11 4.51 13.30
C PRO A 275 -0.65 4.15 12.03
N PRO A 276 -0.38 2.97 11.42
CA PRO A 276 -1.08 2.58 10.22
C PRO A 276 -2.57 2.46 10.51
N VAL A 277 -3.40 2.50 9.48
CA VAL A 277 -4.79 2.10 9.54
C VAL A 277 -4.89 0.71 8.93
N ALA A 278 -5.35 -0.26 9.72
CA ALA A 278 -5.69 -1.58 9.23
C ALA A 278 -7.14 -1.59 8.75
N TYR A 279 -7.41 -2.29 7.66
CA TYR A 279 -8.76 -2.57 7.19
C TYR A 279 -8.85 -4.04 6.79
N ALA A 280 -9.67 -4.82 7.50
CA ALA A 280 -9.80 -6.27 7.28
C ALA A 280 -10.76 -6.62 6.13
N GLY A 281 -11.36 -5.63 5.48
CA GLY A 281 -12.44 -5.84 4.54
C GLY A 281 -13.80 -5.94 5.23
N GLY A 282 -14.87 -5.95 4.43
CA GLY A 282 -16.22 -6.11 4.96
C GLY A 282 -16.53 -7.55 5.35
N ASP A 283 -17.50 -7.71 6.26
CA ASP A 283 -18.02 -9.02 6.67
C ASP A 283 -18.43 -9.88 5.48
N VAL A 284 -18.12 -11.17 5.53
CA VAL A 284 -18.38 -12.13 4.46
C VAL A 284 -19.38 -13.19 4.91
N THR A 285 -20.29 -13.56 4.02
CA THR A 285 -21.19 -14.70 4.24
C THR A 285 -20.96 -15.76 3.18
N VAL A 286 -20.80 -17.01 3.61
CA VAL A 286 -20.64 -18.19 2.76
C VAL A 286 -21.69 -19.22 3.16
N THR A 287 -22.22 -19.99 2.21
CA THR A 287 -23.17 -21.07 2.48
C THR A 287 -22.59 -22.39 1.98
N LEU A 288 -22.63 -23.43 2.82
CA LEU A 288 -22.16 -24.76 2.42
C LEU A 288 -22.93 -25.28 1.18
N PRO A 289 -22.28 -26.00 0.25
CA PRO A 289 -20.99 -26.68 0.42
C PRO A 289 -19.75 -25.81 0.16
N THR A 290 -19.89 -24.54 -0.24
CA THR A 290 -18.75 -23.63 -0.33
C THR A 290 -18.18 -23.41 1.08
N ASN A 291 -16.93 -23.81 1.29
CA ASN A 291 -16.28 -23.80 2.61
C ASN A 291 -14.98 -22.99 2.61
N SER A 292 -14.89 -22.01 1.71
CA SER A 292 -13.73 -21.15 1.56
C SER A 292 -14.12 -19.70 1.24
N VAL A 293 -13.28 -18.76 1.67
CA VAL A 293 -13.40 -17.32 1.40
C VAL A 293 -12.03 -16.70 1.13
N GLN A 294 -11.96 -15.72 0.24
CA GLN A 294 -10.79 -14.84 0.12
C GLN A 294 -11.04 -13.60 0.98
N LEU A 295 -10.18 -13.33 1.97
CA LEU A 295 -10.27 -12.07 2.72
C LEU A 295 -9.57 -10.95 1.95
N THR A 296 -9.97 -9.70 2.18
CA THR A 296 -9.44 -8.54 1.46
C THR A 296 -8.94 -7.49 2.44
N GLY A 297 -7.80 -7.78 3.06
CA GLY A 297 -7.13 -6.85 3.95
C GLY A 297 -6.38 -5.75 3.20
N SER A 298 -6.29 -4.58 3.82
CA SER A 298 -5.40 -3.51 3.40
C SER A 298 -4.84 -2.77 4.62
N GLY A 299 -3.77 -2.05 4.38
CA GLY A 299 -3.17 -1.17 5.36
C GLY A 299 -2.77 0.13 4.69
N THR A 300 -3.03 1.25 5.35
CA THR A 300 -2.52 2.55 4.91
C THR A 300 -1.69 3.18 6.01
N ASP A 301 -0.70 3.96 5.64
CA ASP A 301 0.09 4.75 6.56
C ASP A 301 0.21 6.15 5.97
N ALA A 302 -0.16 7.15 6.76
CA ALA A 302 -0.25 8.54 6.33
C ALA A 302 1.12 9.18 6.12
N ASN A 303 2.16 8.71 6.80
CA ASN A 303 3.53 9.22 6.69
C ASN A 303 4.61 8.14 6.52
N GLY A 304 4.20 6.90 6.24
CA GLY A 304 5.08 5.79 5.93
C GLY A 304 4.47 4.80 4.93
N SER A 305 4.82 3.53 5.08
CA SER A 305 4.39 2.42 4.23
C SER A 305 4.17 1.17 5.07
N ILE A 306 3.34 0.25 4.57
CA ILE A 306 3.06 -1.01 5.27
C ILE A 306 4.19 -2.01 5.07
N ALA A 307 4.75 -2.49 6.18
CA ALA A 307 5.83 -3.47 6.19
C ALA A 307 5.32 -4.91 6.32
N LYS A 308 4.22 -5.15 7.05
CA LYS A 308 3.73 -6.50 7.33
C LYS A 308 2.20 -6.55 7.46
N TYR A 309 1.61 -7.65 6.96
CA TYR A 309 0.26 -8.11 7.28
C TYR A 309 0.35 -9.39 8.12
N ASP A 310 -0.61 -9.60 9.03
CA ASP A 310 -0.69 -10.81 9.85
C ASP A 310 -2.15 -11.11 10.18
N TRP A 311 -2.64 -12.27 9.73
CA TRP A 311 -4.01 -12.72 9.92
C TRP A 311 -4.11 -13.84 10.96
N SER A 312 -5.02 -13.68 11.92
CA SER A 312 -5.28 -14.67 12.97
C SER A 312 -6.79 -14.83 13.23
N LEU A 313 -7.21 -16.01 13.71
CA LEU A 313 -8.57 -16.20 14.21
C LEU A 313 -8.67 -15.69 15.64
N THR A 314 -9.66 -14.85 15.93
CA THR A 314 -9.93 -14.36 17.29
C THR A 314 -11.07 -15.10 17.96
N SER A 315 -12.10 -15.51 17.21
CA SER A 315 -13.21 -16.33 17.71
C SER A 315 -13.90 -17.11 16.59
N GLY A 316 -14.60 -18.19 16.94
CA GLY A 316 -15.33 -19.04 16.01
C GLY A 316 -14.91 -20.52 16.10
N PRO A 317 -15.42 -21.37 15.18
CA PRO A 317 -15.02 -22.78 15.13
C PRO A 317 -13.51 -22.95 14.91
N SER A 318 -12.92 -23.98 15.52
CA SER A 318 -11.48 -24.28 15.37
C SER A 318 -11.13 -24.95 14.03
N THR A 319 -12.14 -25.32 13.24
CA THR A 319 -11.96 -25.94 11.92
C THR A 319 -11.86 -24.85 10.85
N TYR A 320 -10.63 -24.53 10.43
CA TYR A 320 -10.30 -23.62 9.33
C TYR A 320 -8.83 -23.81 8.91
N THR A 321 -8.43 -23.23 7.78
CA THR A 321 -7.03 -23.12 7.36
C THR A 321 -6.81 -21.78 6.67
N ILE A 322 -5.84 -20.98 7.12
CA ILE A 322 -5.46 -19.72 6.47
C ILE A 322 -4.23 -19.96 5.61
N ASN A 323 -4.37 -19.81 4.29
CA ASN A 323 -3.24 -19.84 3.36
C ASN A 323 -2.80 -18.41 3.06
N GLY A 324 -1.53 -18.11 3.32
CA GLY A 324 -0.96 -16.79 3.11
C GLY A 324 -1.33 -15.77 4.19
N ALA A 325 -1.35 -16.17 5.47
CA ALA A 325 -1.68 -15.29 6.60
C ALA A 325 -0.83 -13.99 6.69
N ALA A 326 0.33 -13.96 6.04
CA ALA A 326 1.18 -12.76 5.93
C ALA A 326 0.90 -11.88 4.70
N LEU A 327 -0.09 -12.23 3.87
CA LEU A 327 -0.52 -11.48 2.70
C LEU A 327 -1.70 -10.57 3.05
N ALA A 328 -1.86 -9.48 2.30
CA ALA A 328 -3.02 -8.60 2.43
C ALA A 328 -4.34 -9.35 2.18
N ALA A 329 -4.37 -10.26 1.21
CA ALA A 329 -5.53 -11.07 0.86
C ALA A 329 -5.25 -12.58 1.01
N PRO A 330 -5.37 -13.17 2.20
CA PRO A 330 -5.26 -14.61 2.41
C PRO A 330 -6.52 -15.35 1.95
N SER A 331 -6.38 -16.65 1.67
CA SER A 331 -7.53 -17.54 1.50
C SER A 331 -7.77 -18.35 2.77
N VAL A 332 -9.02 -18.38 3.23
CA VAL A 332 -9.45 -19.21 4.35
C VAL A 332 -10.28 -20.36 3.81
N THR A 333 -9.90 -21.60 4.12
CA THR A 333 -10.55 -22.83 3.64
C THR A 333 -10.96 -23.72 4.81
N ASN A 334 -11.62 -24.85 4.50
CA ASN A 334 -12.07 -25.84 5.49
C ASN A 334 -13.06 -25.28 6.53
N LEU A 335 -13.86 -24.28 6.14
CA LEU A 335 -14.86 -23.67 7.00
C LEU A 335 -16.05 -24.60 7.24
N VAL A 336 -16.56 -24.63 8.46
CA VAL A 336 -17.81 -25.32 8.84
C VAL A 336 -18.86 -24.30 9.25
N GLU A 337 -20.12 -24.73 9.38
CA GLU A 337 -21.19 -23.84 9.84
C GLU A 337 -20.81 -23.15 11.15
N GLY A 338 -20.94 -21.83 11.18
CA GLY A 338 -20.57 -21.01 12.32
C GLY A 338 -20.18 -19.60 11.93
N VAL A 339 -19.83 -18.81 12.92
CA VAL A 339 -19.34 -17.44 12.75
C VAL A 339 -17.87 -17.41 13.17
N TYR A 340 -17.01 -17.00 12.25
CA TYR A 340 -15.58 -16.78 12.48
C TYR A 340 -15.32 -15.28 12.54
N VAL A 341 -14.42 -14.85 13.41
CA VAL A 341 -13.88 -13.49 13.43
C VAL A 341 -12.39 -13.59 13.20
N PHE A 342 -11.93 -13.05 12.07
CA PHE A 342 -10.52 -12.98 11.71
C PHE A 342 -10.01 -11.56 11.94
N ARG A 343 -8.86 -11.44 12.59
CA ARG A 343 -8.18 -10.16 12.81
C ARG A 343 -7.04 -10.01 11.83
N LEU A 344 -7.03 -8.88 11.13
CA LEU A 344 -5.86 -8.38 10.43
C LEU A 344 -5.05 -7.49 11.38
N THR A 345 -3.76 -7.76 11.49
CA THR A 345 -2.77 -6.84 12.08
C THR A 345 -1.88 -6.30 10.98
N VAL A 346 -1.85 -4.98 10.84
CA VAL A 346 -0.97 -4.26 9.92
C VAL A 346 0.15 -3.63 10.71
N THR A 347 1.40 -3.81 10.27
CA THR A 347 2.58 -3.15 10.83
C THR A 347 3.19 -2.21 9.80
N ASP A 348 3.45 -0.97 10.18
CA ASP A 348 4.12 0.00 9.31
C ASP A 348 5.66 -0.20 9.28
N ASN A 349 6.33 0.56 8.42
CA ASN A 349 7.78 0.57 8.27
C ASN A 349 8.53 1.21 9.46
N SER A 350 7.81 1.73 10.44
CA SER A 350 8.31 2.28 11.70
C SER A 350 8.09 1.32 12.89
N GLY A 351 7.38 0.20 12.68
CA GLY A 351 7.05 -0.81 13.68
C GLY A 351 5.76 -0.57 14.46
N SER A 352 4.99 0.49 14.19
CA SER A 352 3.67 0.67 14.81
C SER A 352 2.67 -0.30 14.19
N THR A 353 1.69 -0.72 14.99
CA THR A 353 0.66 -1.66 14.55
C THR A 353 -0.74 -1.06 14.66
N ALA A 354 -1.62 -1.52 13.78
CA ALA A 354 -3.06 -1.35 13.92
C ALA A 354 -3.76 -2.66 13.55
N THR A 355 -4.98 -2.81 14.04
CA THR A 355 -5.77 -4.01 13.84
C THR A 355 -7.17 -3.67 13.37
N ASP A 356 -7.72 -4.54 12.54
CA ASP A 356 -9.13 -4.53 12.18
C ASP A 356 -9.64 -5.98 12.10
N GLU A 357 -10.96 -6.18 12.20
CA GLU A 357 -11.57 -7.50 12.23
C GLU A 357 -12.64 -7.65 11.14
N VAL A 358 -12.74 -8.87 10.60
CA VAL A 358 -13.77 -9.26 9.64
C VAL A 358 -14.51 -10.48 10.14
N LYS A 359 -15.85 -10.43 10.07
CA LYS A 359 -16.70 -11.57 10.40
C LYS A 359 -17.00 -12.39 9.17
N VAL A 360 -16.72 -13.69 9.23
CA VAL A 360 -17.10 -14.68 8.22
C VAL A 360 -18.22 -15.56 8.76
N THR A 361 -19.42 -15.41 8.21
CA THR A 361 -20.59 -16.21 8.59
C THR A 361 -20.74 -17.37 7.60
N VAL A 362 -20.72 -18.59 8.10
CA VAL A 362 -20.86 -19.81 7.31
C VAL A 362 -22.21 -20.44 7.64
N ASN A 363 -23.13 -20.37 6.69
CA ASN A 363 -24.46 -20.95 6.83
C ASN A 363 -24.45 -22.43 6.44
N LYS A 364 -25.31 -23.19 7.11
CA LYS A 364 -25.61 -24.58 6.76
C LYS A 364 -26.05 -24.70 5.30
N SER A 365 -25.72 -25.82 4.68
CA SER A 365 -26.24 -26.13 3.34
C SER A 365 -27.74 -26.31 3.43
N THR A 366 -28.50 -25.62 2.60
CA THR A 366 -29.96 -25.77 2.55
C THR A 366 -30.31 -27.06 1.79
N THR A 367 -30.32 -28.20 2.49
CA THR A 367 -31.00 -29.40 2.00
C THR A 367 -32.50 -29.28 2.27
N THR A 368 -33.24 -28.60 1.40
CA THR A 368 -34.70 -28.69 1.40
C THR A 368 -35.13 -29.92 0.62
N THR A 369 -35.53 -30.97 1.33
CA THR A 369 -36.75 -31.70 0.96
C THR A 369 -37.90 -30.67 1.05
N ASN A 370 -38.60 -30.42 -0.06
CA ASN A 370 -39.51 -29.26 -0.26
C ASN A 370 -40.94 -29.55 0.29
N PRO A 371 -41.92 -28.60 0.43
CA PRO A 371 -41.94 -27.14 0.15
C PRO A 371 -42.76 -26.28 1.22
N PRO A 372 -42.95 -24.93 1.10
CA PRO A 372 -43.52 -24.19 -0.04
C PRO A 372 -42.52 -23.26 -0.78
N SER A 373 -42.74 -23.18 -2.08
CA SER A 373 -41.93 -22.58 -3.15
C SER A 373 -41.75 -21.06 -3.12
N SER A 374 -40.52 -20.61 -3.35
CA SER A 374 -40.22 -19.55 -4.33
C SER A 374 -38.75 -19.69 -4.77
N THR A 375 -38.51 -20.58 -5.73
CA THR A 375 -37.24 -20.76 -6.44
C THR A 375 -36.86 -19.46 -7.17
N ALA A 376 -35.79 -18.78 -6.75
CA ALA A 376 -35.20 -17.73 -7.57
C ALA A 376 -34.78 -18.36 -8.91
N LYS A 377 -35.28 -17.81 -10.01
CA LYS A 377 -34.93 -18.28 -11.36
C LYS A 377 -33.89 -17.35 -11.97
N TYR A 378 -32.91 -17.92 -12.66
CA TYR A 378 -31.81 -17.15 -13.26
C TYR A 378 -31.90 -17.19 -14.78
N ILE A 379 -31.61 -16.09 -15.45
CA ILE A 379 -31.38 -16.03 -16.89
C ILE A 379 -29.95 -15.57 -17.09
N LYS A 380 -29.08 -16.43 -17.62
CA LYS A 380 -27.67 -16.11 -17.91
C LYS A 380 -27.49 -15.99 -19.41
N VAL A 381 -26.78 -14.97 -19.88
CA VAL A 381 -26.63 -14.68 -21.31
C VAL A 381 -25.21 -14.30 -21.63
N LYS A 382 -24.64 -14.95 -22.64
CA LYS A 382 -23.38 -14.55 -23.24
C LYS A 382 -23.60 -13.99 -24.64
N VAL A 383 -22.80 -13.02 -25.00
CA VAL A 383 -22.83 -12.35 -26.30
C VAL A 383 -21.77 -12.97 -27.21
N TYR A 384 -22.08 -13.11 -28.49
CA TYR A 384 -21.11 -13.45 -29.53
C TYR A 384 -21.48 -12.83 -30.87
N GLY A 385 -20.57 -12.90 -31.86
CA GLY A 385 -20.82 -12.49 -33.24
C GLY A 385 -20.41 -13.60 -34.21
N GLY A 386 -21.21 -13.85 -35.23
CA GLY A 386 -20.89 -14.85 -36.27
C GLY A 386 -21.25 -16.27 -35.82
N SER A 387 -20.32 -17.22 -35.97
CA SER A 387 -20.51 -18.62 -35.53
C SER A 387 -20.18 -18.76 -34.04
N ASN A 388 -21.06 -19.39 -33.26
CA ASN A 388 -20.82 -19.62 -31.84
C ASN A 388 -19.75 -20.71 -31.66
N PRO A 389 -18.56 -20.43 -31.09
CA PRO A 389 -17.49 -21.43 -31.08
C PRO A 389 -17.59 -22.42 -29.91
N TYR A 390 -18.53 -22.25 -28.98
CA TYR A 390 -18.69 -23.10 -27.79
C TYR A 390 -20.05 -22.86 -27.12
N SER A 391 -20.54 -23.81 -26.32
CA SER A 391 -21.78 -23.69 -25.53
C SER A 391 -21.47 -23.88 -24.05
N VAL A 392 -22.10 -23.07 -23.20
CA VAL A 392 -22.08 -23.25 -21.73
C VAL A 392 -23.50 -23.65 -21.34
N SER A 393 -23.67 -24.80 -20.68
CA SER A 393 -24.95 -25.52 -20.60
C SER A 393 -26.07 -24.75 -19.89
N ASP A 394 -25.75 -23.79 -19.01
CA ASP A 394 -26.71 -22.96 -18.28
C ASP A 394 -26.78 -21.50 -18.80
N TRP A 395 -26.18 -21.21 -19.95
CA TRP A 395 -26.18 -19.87 -20.56
C TRP A 395 -26.87 -19.84 -21.92
N ASN A 396 -27.67 -18.81 -22.12
CA ASN A 396 -28.22 -18.47 -23.43
C ASN A 396 -27.11 -17.91 -24.32
N ASN A 397 -27.14 -18.31 -25.59
CA ASN A 397 -26.22 -17.82 -26.61
C ASN A 397 -26.91 -16.70 -27.40
N TRP A 398 -26.43 -15.46 -27.24
CA TRP A 398 -26.99 -14.32 -27.97
C TRP A 398 -26.04 -13.81 -29.05
N ASN A 399 -26.40 -14.06 -30.32
CA ASN A 399 -25.69 -13.48 -31.46
C ASN A 399 -26.12 -12.03 -31.66
N VAL A 400 -25.18 -11.09 -31.54
CA VAL A 400 -25.45 -9.65 -31.76
C VAL A 400 -24.89 -9.13 -33.07
N GLY A 401 -24.44 -10.04 -33.96
CA GLY A 401 -23.87 -9.72 -35.27
C GLY A 401 -22.38 -9.38 -35.23
N THR A 402 -21.72 -9.48 -36.38
CA THR A 402 -20.28 -9.16 -36.56
C THR A 402 -20.03 -7.74 -37.05
N GLY A 403 -21.05 -7.07 -37.60
CA GLY A 403 -20.99 -5.68 -38.09
C GLY A 403 -21.90 -4.74 -37.30
N VAL A 404 -22.04 -3.50 -37.79
CA VAL A 404 -22.89 -2.49 -37.15
C VAL A 404 -24.35 -2.96 -37.19
N SER A 405 -24.96 -3.11 -36.01
CA SER A 405 -26.37 -3.43 -35.82
C SER A 405 -27.03 -2.37 -34.94
N TRP A 406 -28.05 -1.71 -35.47
CA TRP A 406 -28.76 -0.64 -34.76
C TRP A 406 -29.59 -1.15 -33.59
N ASN A 407 -30.18 -2.34 -33.69
CA ASN A 407 -30.87 -3.04 -32.61
C ASN A 407 -30.73 -4.55 -32.80
N ALA A 408 -29.81 -5.17 -32.08
CA ALA A 408 -29.74 -6.63 -32.03
C ALA A 408 -30.73 -7.11 -30.96
N THR A 409 -31.67 -7.98 -31.34
CA THR A 409 -32.68 -8.55 -30.43
C THR A 409 -32.36 -10.00 -30.15
N SER A 410 -32.44 -10.44 -28.90
CA SER A 410 -32.25 -11.83 -28.53
C SER A 410 -33.49 -12.66 -28.91
N PRO A 411 -33.32 -13.97 -29.16
CA PRO A 411 -34.42 -14.92 -28.98
C PRO A 411 -35.02 -14.81 -27.57
N ALA A 412 -36.17 -15.44 -27.35
CA ALA A 412 -36.68 -15.62 -25.98
C ALA A 412 -35.61 -16.37 -25.16
N LEU A 413 -35.25 -15.81 -24.02
CA LEU A 413 -34.20 -16.33 -23.16
C LEU A 413 -34.79 -17.40 -22.25
N SER A 414 -34.09 -18.51 -22.11
CA SER A 414 -34.44 -19.56 -21.15
C SER A 414 -33.85 -19.27 -19.78
N TYR A 415 -34.53 -19.78 -18.75
CA TYR A 415 -33.94 -19.86 -17.42
C TYR A 415 -32.76 -20.87 -17.42
N SER A 416 -31.87 -20.75 -16.43
CA SER A 416 -30.69 -21.59 -16.29
C SER A 416 -31.01 -23.06 -16.03
N ASP A 417 -32.23 -23.36 -15.59
CA ASP A 417 -32.79 -24.72 -15.47
C ASP A 417 -33.40 -25.24 -16.80
N ALA A 418 -33.16 -24.53 -17.90
CA ALA A 418 -33.70 -24.75 -19.25
C ALA A 418 -35.21 -24.53 -19.41
N SER A 419 -35.93 -24.10 -18.36
CA SER A 419 -37.34 -23.74 -18.50
C SER A 419 -37.51 -22.46 -19.34
N ALA A 420 -38.61 -22.39 -20.11
CA ALA A 420 -38.87 -21.23 -20.96
C ALA A 420 -39.17 -19.97 -20.14
N SER A 421 -38.71 -18.81 -20.63
CA SER A 421 -39.13 -17.49 -20.13
C SER A 421 -39.68 -16.64 -21.27
N THR A 422 -40.40 -15.58 -20.91
CA THR A 422 -40.87 -14.53 -21.83
C THR A 422 -39.84 -13.44 -22.07
N VAL A 423 -38.71 -13.45 -21.35
CA VAL A 423 -37.74 -12.36 -21.34
C VAL A 423 -36.95 -12.32 -22.64
N LYS A 424 -36.85 -11.13 -23.22
CA LYS A 424 -35.98 -10.81 -24.35
C LYS A 424 -35.10 -9.61 -24.01
N ALA A 425 -33.92 -9.55 -24.61
CA ALA A 425 -33.02 -8.41 -24.52
C ALA A 425 -32.80 -7.78 -25.91
N VAL A 426 -32.68 -6.46 -25.96
CA VAL A 426 -32.28 -5.69 -27.14
C VAL A 426 -31.10 -4.83 -26.77
N ILE A 427 -29.99 -4.97 -27.50
CA ILE A 427 -28.87 -4.03 -27.40
C ILE A 427 -28.88 -3.11 -28.62
N SER A 428 -28.97 -1.80 -28.37
CA SER A 428 -28.93 -0.81 -29.44
C SER A 428 -27.49 -0.50 -29.86
N HIS A 429 -27.27 -0.18 -31.13
CA HIS A 429 -26.00 0.29 -31.70
C HIS A 429 -24.76 -0.58 -31.43
N SER A 430 -24.85 -1.91 -31.57
CA SER A 430 -23.65 -2.76 -31.60
C SER A 430 -22.78 -2.37 -32.80
N GLY A 431 -21.55 -1.91 -32.57
CA GLY A 431 -20.58 -1.58 -33.62
C GLY A 431 -19.83 -2.80 -34.15
N GLY A 432 -19.99 -3.95 -33.49
CA GLY A 432 -19.37 -5.22 -33.83
C GLY A 432 -19.12 -6.05 -32.56
N VAL A 433 -18.56 -7.24 -32.73
CA VAL A 433 -18.08 -8.10 -31.64
C VAL A 433 -16.62 -8.39 -31.86
N SER A 434 -15.81 -8.33 -30.82
CA SER A 434 -14.42 -8.79 -30.88
C SER A 434 -14.20 -10.02 -30.03
N ASP A 435 -13.21 -10.80 -30.44
CA ASP A 435 -12.68 -11.96 -29.72
C ASP A 435 -11.45 -11.55 -28.89
N ASN A 436 -11.50 -11.78 -27.59
CA ASN A 436 -10.39 -11.60 -26.65
C ASN A 436 -9.38 -12.76 -26.70
N GLY A 437 -9.70 -13.84 -27.43
CA GLY A 437 -8.84 -15.00 -27.65
C GLY A 437 -9.24 -16.24 -26.83
N THR A 438 -8.79 -17.41 -27.29
CA THR A 438 -9.06 -18.72 -26.65
C THR A 438 -8.41 -18.90 -25.28
N GLY A 439 -7.32 -18.17 -25.00
CA GLY A 439 -6.59 -18.20 -23.73
C GLY A 439 -7.06 -17.16 -22.70
N TYR A 440 -8.15 -16.44 -22.96
CA TYR A 440 -8.63 -15.39 -22.08
C TYR A 440 -9.15 -15.95 -20.75
N ALA A 441 -8.79 -15.31 -19.63
CA ALA A 441 -9.09 -15.84 -18.29
C ALA A 441 -10.57 -15.64 -17.88
N GLY A 442 -11.06 -16.52 -17.01
CA GLY A 442 -12.36 -16.42 -16.35
C GLY A 442 -12.26 -15.79 -14.96
N GLY A 443 -13.39 -15.73 -14.24
CA GLY A 443 -13.45 -15.24 -12.86
C GLY A 443 -14.87 -14.84 -12.47
N MET A 444 -15.23 -13.59 -12.75
CA MET A 444 -16.58 -13.02 -12.55
C MET A 444 -17.66 -13.69 -13.41
N ALA A 445 -17.23 -14.35 -14.49
CA ALA A 445 -18.03 -15.22 -15.34
C ALA A 445 -17.11 -16.30 -15.94
N PRO A 446 -17.67 -17.40 -16.51
CA PRO A 446 -16.89 -18.37 -17.26
C PRO A 446 -16.06 -17.69 -18.37
N LYS A 447 -14.88 -18.24 -18.67
CA LYS A 447 -13.98 -17.69 -19.70
C LYS A 447 -14.65 -17.58 -21.07
N GLU A 448 -15.58 -18.48 -21.36
CA GLU A 448 -16.43 -18.50 -22.54
C GLU A 448 -17.33 -17.27 -22.64
N VAL A 449 -17.80 -16.74 -21.51
CA VAL A 449 -18.59 -15.50 -21.48
C VAL A 449 -17.68 -14.30 -21.73
N LEU A 450 -16.50 -14.26 -21.11
CA LEU A 450 -15.58 -13.13 -21.21
C LEU A 450 -14.80 -13.07 -22.53
N ARG A 451 -14.85 -14.12 -23.34
CA ARG A 451 -14.11 -14.20 -24.59
C ARG A 451 -14.62 -13.25 -25.68
N HIS A 452 -15.93 -13.06 -25.83
CA HIS A 452 -16.46 -12.14 -26.83
C HIS A 452 -17.04 -10.88 -26.20
N ALA A 453 -16.76 -9.73 -26.80
CA ALA A 453 -17.27 -8.44 -26.34
C ALA A 453 -17.93 -7.67 -27.48
N SER A 454 -19.24 -7.41 -27.37
CA SER A 454 -19.90 -6.41 -28.22
C SER A 454 -19.38 -5.04 -27.89
N TYR A 455 -18.90 -4.30 -28.89
CA TYR A 455 -18.37 -2.96 -28.72
C TYR A 455 -19.16 -1.92 -29.48
N SER A 456 -19.07 -0.66 -29.05
CA SER A 456 -19.62 0.48 -29.82
C SER A 456 -18.90 1.77 -29.51
N THR A 457 -18.72 2.58 -30.55
CA THR A 457 -18.18 3.94 -30.49
C THR A 457 -19.26 5.02 -30.50
N ASN A 458 -20.56 4.68 -30.44
CA ASN A 458 -21.62 5.69 -30.43
C ASN A 458 -21.39 6.71 -29.28
N ALA A 459 -21.33 8.00 -29.63
CA ALA A 459 -21.09 9.09 -28.67
C ALA A 459 -22.26 9.25 -27.70
N SER A 460 -23.49 8.99 -28.14
CA SER A 460 -24.70 9.07 -27.31
C SER A 460 -24.90 7.85 -26.39
N GLY A 461 -23.96 6.90 -26.40
CA GLY A 461 -24.09 5.64 -25.68
C GLY A 461 -25.03 4.64 -26.37
N ARG A 462 -25.39 3.61 -25.63
CA ARG A 462 -26.29 2.51 -26.04
C ARG A 462 -27.29 2.22 -24.96
N THR A 463 -28.27 1.39 -25.27
CA THR A 463 -29.23 0.86 -24.32
C THR A 463 -29.25 -0.66 -24.39
N ILE A 464 -29.45 -1.30 -23.24
CA ILE A 464 -29.83 -2.69 -23.10
C ILE A 464 -31.25 -2.68 -22.57
N THR A 465 -32.19 -3.06 -23.42
CA THR A 465 -33.63 -3.07 -23.12
C THR A 465 -34.07 -4.49 -22.87
N PHE A 466 -34.58 -4.75 -21.68
CA PHE A 466 -35.22 -6.00 -21.29
C PHE A 466 -36.72 -5.87 -21.40
N THR A 467 -37.38 -6.86 -22.00
CA THR A 467 -38.84 -6.90 -22.18
C THR A 467 -39.36 -8.28 -21.82
N GLY A 468 -40.66 -8.39 -21.55
CA GLY A 468 -41.28 -9.65 -21.14
C GLY A 468 -40.98 -10.03 -19.69
N LEU A 469 -40.55 -9.07 -18.86
CA LEU A 469 -40.46 -9.22 -17.42
C LEU A 469 -41.87 -9.12 -16.80
N SER A 470 -42.13 -9.88 -15.74
CA SER A 470 -43.44 -9.87 -15.09
C SER A 470 -43.64 -8.58 -14.28
N ALA A 471 -44.64 -7.78 -14.65
CA ALA A 471 -45.04 -6.59 -13.90
C ALA A 471 -45.47 -7.01 -12.47
N GLY A 472 -44.69 -6.58 -11.47
CA GLY A 472 -44.90 -6.96 -10.06
C GLY A 472 -43.83 -7.87 -9.47
N LYS A 473 -42.91 -8.42 -10.27
CA LYS A 473 -41.70 -9.10 -9.77
C LYS A 473 -40.55 -8.10 -9.62
N LYS A 474 -39.58 -8.45 -8.77
CA LYS A 474 -38.33 -7.70 -8.65
C LYS A 474 -37.21 -8.49 -9.30
N TYR A 475 -36.27 -7.78 -9.90
CA TYR A 475 -35.18 -8.35 -10.67
C TYR A 475 -33.84 -7.77 -10.27
N ASP A 476 -32.85 -8.63 -10.15
CA ASP A 476 -31.45 -8.22 -10.03
C ASP A 476 -30.72 -8.46 -11.35
N PHE A 477 -29.82 -7.55 -11.72
CA PHE A 477 -29.06 -7.60 -12.96
C PHE A 477 -27.57 -7.50 -12.70
N GLU A 478 -26.81 -8.45 -13.26
CA GLU A 478 -25.35 -8.41 -13.37
C GLU A 478 -24.93 -8.18 -14.81
N PHE A 479 -23.97 -7.30 -15.05
CA PHE A 479 -23.40 -7.02 -16.37
C PHE A 479 -21.89 -7.25 -16.37
N TYR A 480 -21.41 -7.96 -17.40
CA TYR A 480 -20.00 -8.29 -17.56
C TYR A 480 -19.41 -7.53 -18.75
N ALA A 481 -18.32 -6.79 -18.51
CA ALA A 481 -17.61 -6.02 -19.53
C ALA A 481 -16.09 -6.20 -19.36
N SER A 482 -15.44 -6.77 -20.37
CA SER A 482 -14.03 -7.12 -20.37
C SER A 482 -13.44 -7.17 -21.78
N ARG A 483 -12.20 -6.67 -21.91
CA ARG A 483 -11.49 -6.50 -23.17
C ARG A 483 -9.99 -6.77 -23.00
N GLY A 484 -9.45 -7.62 -23.87
CA GLY A 484 -8.03 -8.02 -23.90
C GLY A 484 -7.06 -7.00 -24.51
N SER A 485 -7.49 -5.75 -24.73
CA SER A 485 -6.67 -4.71 -25.35
C SER A 485 -6.58 -3.46 -24.46
N ASN A 486 -5.38 -2.88 -24.32
CA ASN A 486 -5.09 -1.73 -23.47
C ASN A 486 -5.62 -0.42 -24.05
N SER A 487 -6.87 -0.08 -23.76
CA SER A 487 -7.56 1.05 -24.39
C SER A 487 -8.15 2.06 -23.41
N GLY A 488 -7.94 1.89 -22.09
CA GLY A 488 -8.39 2.86 -21.08
C GLY A 488 -9.92 3.12 -21.06
N ASN A 489 -10.71 2.17 -21.57
CA ASN A 489 -12.16 2.32 -21.70
C ASN A 489 -12.92 1.77 -20.49
N ASN A 490 -13.91 2.51 -20.02
CA ASN A 490 -14.89 2.00 -19.07
C ASN A 490 -16.27 1.86 -19.73
N SER A 491 -16.97 0.79 -19.36
CA SER A 491 -18.39 0.62 -19.65
C SER A 491 -19.19 1.12 -18.46
N VAL A 492 -20.03 2.11 -18.66
CA VAL A 492 -20.82 2.76 -17.63
C VAL A 492 -22.27 2.37 -17.81
N PHE A 493 -22.80 1.61 -16.86
CA PHE A 493 -24.19 1.17 -16.84
C PHE A 493 -24.99 2.12 -15.97
N SER A 494 -26.15 2.59 -16.43
CA SER A 494 -26.99 3.46 -15.61
C SER A 494 -28.49 3.23 -15.80
N LEU A 495 -29.23 3.52 -14.73
CA LEU A 495 -30.68 3.49 -14.66
C LEU A 495 -31.14 4.61 -13.72
N GLY A 496 -31.64 5.72 -14.28
CA GLY A 496 -31.94 6.92 -13.50
C GLY A 496 -30.66 7.48 -12.83
N SER A 497 -30.70 7.66 -11.50
CA SER A 497 -29.55 8.10 -10.70
C SER A 497 -28.58 6.97 -10.35
N LEU A 498 -28.93 5.70 -10.60
CA LEU A 498 -28.04 4.56 -10.35
C LEU A 498 -27.02 4.47 -11.47
N VAL A 499 -25.74 4.54 -11.14
CA VAL A 499 -24.63 4.47 -12.11
C VAL A 499 -23.58 3.48 -11.60
N LYS A 500 -23.13 2.57 -12.47
CA LYS A 500 -22.08 1.58 -12.20
C LYS A 500 -21.06 1.57 -13.34
N SER A 501 -19.81 1.88 -13.03
CA SER A 501 -18.71 1.89 -14.02
C SER A 501 -17.85 0.64 -13.89
N VAL A 502 -17.56 0.00 -15.02
CA VAL A 502 -16.68 -1.17 -15.10
C VAL A 502 -15.46 -0.81 -15.95
N VAL A 503 -14.27 -0.88 -15.35
CA VAL A 503 -12.99 -0.82 -16.08
C VAL A 503 -12.87 -2.08 -16.92
N THR A 504 -12.70 -1.94 -18.23
CA THR A 504 -12.81 -3.11 -19.13
C THR A 504 -11.47 -3.76 -19.47
N TYR A 505 -10.35 -3.12 -19.14
CA TYR A 505 -9.01 -3.64 -19.42
C TYR A 505 -8.71 -4.90 -18.59
N TYR A 506 -8.55 -6.05 -19.24
CA TYR A 506 -8.22 -7.33 -18.59
C TYR A 506 -9.04 -7.59 -17.33
N ASN A 507 -10.34 -7.28 -17.40
CA ASN A 507 -11.22 -7.36 -16.25
C ASN A 507 -11.76 -8.78 -16.08
N TYR A 508 -11.43 -9.38 -14.94
CA TYR A 508 -11.88 -10.73 -14.58
C TYR A 508 -12.67 -10.77 -13.28
N THR A 509 -12.82 -9.64 -12.59
CA THR A 509 -13.28 -9.60 -11.20
C THR A 509 -14.44 -8.63 -10.98
N SER A 510 -14.55 -7.57 -11.78
CA SER A 510 -15.47 -6.46 -11.53
C SER A 510 -16.69 -6.50 -12.46
N LYS A 511 -17.91 -6.49 -11.91
CA LYS A 511 -19.18 -6.50 -12.65
C LYS A 511 -20.06 -5.32 -12.24
N ALA A 512 -20.93 -4.86 -13.13
CA ALA A 512 -21.96 -3.89 -12.77
C ALA A 512 -23.18 -4.64 -12.22
N TYR A 513 -23.72 -4.20 -11.08
CA TYR A 513 -24.82 -4.89 -10.41
C TYR A 513 -25.91 -3.90 -9.98
N PHE A 514 -27.18 -4.29 -10.22
CA PHE A 514 -28.38 -3.56 -9.82
C PHE A 514 -29.36 -4.51 -9.15
N THR A 515 -29.94 -4.12 -8.02
CA THR A 515 -30.84 -4.98 -7.24
C THR A 515 -32.24 -4.44 -7.12
N GLY A 516 -33.20 -5.35 -6.97
CA GLY A 516 -34.56 -5.04 -6.61
C GLY A 516 -35.31 -4.20 -7.65
N LEU A 517 -34.88 -4.25 -8.91
CA LEU A 517 -35.46 -3.45 -9.98
C LEU A 517 -36.86 -3.95 -10.31
N THR A 518 -37.80 -3.02 -10.41
CA THR A 518 -39.17 -3.32 -10.81
C THR A 518 -39.35 -2.88 -12.26
N PRO A 519 -39.84 -3.75 -13.17
CA PRO A 519 -40.13 -3.35 -14.54
C PRO A 519 -41.26 -2.33 -14.57
N ASP A 520 -41.31 -1.53 -15.63
CA ASP A 520 -42.45 -0.65 -15.88
C ASP A 520 -43.74 -1.44 -16.14
N ALA A 521 -44.86 -0.72 -16.31
CA ALA A 521 -46.17 -1.34 -16.54
C ALA A 521 -46.24 -2.24 -17.79
N SER A 522 -45.29 -2.11 -18.73
CA SER A 522 -45.17 -2.95 -19.92
C SER A 522 -44.25 -4.15 -19.73
N GLY A 523 -43.69 -4.36 -18.54
CA GLY A 523 -42.73 -5.44 -18.28
C GLY A 523 -41.34 -5.13 -18.82
N LYS A 524 -40.96 -3.85 -18.85
CA LYS A 524 -39.70 -3.38 -19.47
C LYS A 524 -38.76 -2.74 -18.46
N ILE A 525 -37.47 -3.01 -18.62
CA ILE A 525 -36.36 -2.31 -17.93
C ILE A 525 -35.34 -1.87 -18.98
N VAL A 526 -34.86 -0.63 -18.90
CA VAL A 526 -33.86 -0.08 -19.83
C VAL A 526 -32.62 0.33 -19.07
N ILE A 527 -31.50 -0.35 -19.33
CA ILE A 527 -30.20 0.03 -18.81
C ILE A 527 -29.45 0.81 -19.88
N ASN A 528 -29.04 2.04 -19.55
CA ASN A 528 -28.14 2.81 -20.40
C ASN A 528 -26.73 2.25 -20.27
N LEU A 529 -26.02 2.14 -21.38
CA LEU A 529 -24.63 1.72 -21.47
C LEU A 529 -23.85 2.82 -22.19
N SER A 530 -23.17 3.66 -21.42
CA SER A 530 -22.32 4.74 -21.90
C SER A 530 -20.84 4.42 -21.64
N LYS A 531 -19.96 5.32 -22.08
CA LYS A 531 -18.50 5.15 -22.05
C LYS A 531 -17.83 6.36 -21.42
N SER A 532 -16.71 6.13 -20.76
CA SER A 532 -15.83 7.20 -20.28
C SER A 532 -14.83 7.69 -21.33
N SER A 533 -14.69 6.95 -22.43
CA SER A 533 -13.68 7.19 -23.47
C SER A 533 -14.22 6.75 -24.85
N VAL A 534 -13.53 5.87 -25.58
CA VAL A 534 -13.80 5.60 -27.00
C VAL A 534 -14.86 4.50 -27.20
N TYR A 535 -14.83 3.44 -26.41
CA TYR A 535 -15.68 2.26 -26.60
C TYR A 535 -16.52 1.91 -25.36
N THR A 536 -17.74 1.42 -25.60
CA THR A 536 -18.50 0.60 -24.63
C THR A 536 -18.26 -0.88 -24.91
N TYR A 537 -18.30 -1.75 -23.91
CA TYR A 537 -18.17 -3.20 -24.06
C TYR A 537 -19.27 -3.95 -23.27
N LEU A 538 -19.77 -5.04 -23.83
CA LEU A 538 -20.65 -5.99 -23.16
C LEU A 538 -20.29 -7.41 -23.59
N ASN A 539 -19.98 -8.27 -22.62
CA ASN A 539 -19.67 -9.68 -22.83
C ASN A 539 -20.88 -10.57 -22.52
N GLY A 540 -21.70 -10.17 -21.56
CA GLY A 540 -22.89 -10.90 -21.14
C GLY A 540 -23.55 -10.26 -19.94
N PHE A 541 -24.62 -10.89 -19.46
CA PHE A 541 -25.33 -10.48 -18.26
C PHE A 541 -26.04 -11.66 -17.59
N MET A 542 -26.45 -11.47 -16.34
CA MET A 542 -27.33 -12.37 -15.61
C MET A 542 -28.52 -11.60 -15.03
N ILE A 543 -29.70 -12.20 -15.08
CA ILE A 543 -30.93 -11.70 -14.46
C ILE A 543 -31.35 -12.71 -13.38
N THR A 544 -31.67 -12.22 -12.19
CA THR A 544 -32.30 -13.02 -11.14
C THR A 544 -33.73 -12.55 -10.95
N GLU A 545 -34.71 -13.45 -11.10
CA GLU A 545 -36.12 -13.18 -10.82
C GLU A 545 -36.46 -13.51 -9.36
N GLY A 546 -36.96 -12.50 -8.62
CA GLY A 546 -37.41 -12.62 -7.23
C GLY A 546 -38.93 -12.47 -7.06
N SER A 547 -39.50 -13.12 -6.05
CA SER A 547 -40.93 -13.05 -5.72
C SER A 547 -41.31 -11.74 -5.00
N ALA A 548 -42.48 -11.20 -5.34
CA ALA A 548 -43.08 -10.06 -4.62
C ALA A 548 -43.47 -10.47 -3.20
N SER A 549 -43.00 -9.76 -2.18
CA SER A 549 -43.55 -9.86 -0.82
C SER A 549 -44.08 -8.52 -0.33
N THR A 550 -45.29 -8.58 0.24
CA THR A 550 -46.04 -7.47 0.84
C THR A 550 -45.75 -7.36 2.34
N SER A 551 -45.80 -6.10 2.80
CA SER A 551 -46.01 -5.62 4.18
C SER A 551 -44.79 -5.05 4.91
N ALA A 552 -44.98 -3.78 5.29
CA ALA A 552 -44.06 -2.89 5.99
C ALA A 552 -43.89 -3.27 7.47
N SER A 553 -42.63 -3.27 7.94
CA SER A 553 -42.29 -2.86 9.31
C SER A 553 -40.81 -2.47 9.39
N VAL A 554 -40.57 -1.27 9.94
CA VAL A 554 -39.31 -0.67 10.42
C VAL A 554 -38.14 -0.61 9.42
N ALA A 555 -38.04 0.52 8.70
CA ALA A 555 -36.85 0.89 7.94
C ALA A 555 -35.67 1.14 8.89
N ARG A 556 -34.91 0.09 9.19
CA ARG A 556 -33.54 0.20 9.67
C ARG A 556 -32.64 0.56 8.49
N THR A 557 -32.00 1.70 8.61
CA THR A 557 -30.93 2.21 7.75
C THR A 557 -29.86 1.14 7.58
N ALA A 558 -29.86 0.47 6.43
CA ALA A 558 -28.82 -0.50 6.07
C ALA A 558 -27.67 0.25 5.41
N ALA A 559 -26.50 0.02 5.97
CA ALA A 559 -25.24 0.68 5.69
C ALA A 559 -24.85 0.65 4.21
N VAL A 560 -24.29 1.77 3.79
CA VAL A 560 -23.55 1.95 2.55
C VAL A 560 -22.33 1.03 2.60
N ALA A 561 -22.33 -0.03 1.79
CA ALA A 561 -21.10 -0.73 1.45
C ALA A 561 -20.41 0.07 0.35
N GLU A 562 -19.33 0.75 0.74
CA GLU A 562 -18.41 1.47 -0.14
C GLU A 562 -17.72 0.49 -1.09
N ASP A 563 -17.74 0.84 -2.37
CA ASP A 563 -16.91 0.21 -3.40
C ASP A 563 -15.88 1.27 -3.84
N ASN A 564 -14.61 0.90 -3.79
CA ASN A 564 -13.44 1.77 -3.92
C ASN A 564 -13.37 2.45 -5.30
N VAL A 565 -13.96 3.63 -5.40
CA VAL A 565 -13.58 4.67 -6.36
C VAL A 565 -12.48 5.48 -5.70
N THR A 566 -11.34 5.68 -6.37
CA THR A 566 -10.43 6.78 -6.04
C THR A 566 -11.21 8.09 -6.20
N THR A 567 -11.74 8.55 -5.08
CA THR A 567 -12.61 9.72 -4.89
C THR A 567 -12.00 10.95 -5.56
N ARG A 568 -12.71 11.48 -6.56
CA ARG A 568 -12.32 12.68 -7.32
C ARG A 568 -12.65 13.98 -6.60
N PHE A 569 -13.53 13.91 -5.60
CA PHE A 569 -13.94 15.02 -4.75
C PHE A 569 -14.19 14.52 -3.32
N GLU A 570 -13.40 14.98 -2.33
CA GLU A 570 -13.60 14.62 -0.91
C GLU A 570 -13.77 15.86 -0.03
N ALA A 571 -14.62 15.76 0.99
CA ALA A 571 -14.78 16.76 2.03
C ALA A 571 -14.46 16.12 3.39
N MET A 572 -13.45 16.64 4.09
CA MET A 572 -13.15 16.18 5.47
C MET A 572 -13.86 17.10 6.47
N PRO A 573 -14.69 16.57 7.39
CA PRO A 573 -15.27 17.38 8.45
C PRO A 573 -14.19 17.76 9.48
N ALA A 574 -14.00 19.05 9.72
CA ALA A 574 -13.10 19.50 10.78
C ALA A 574 -13.79 19.33 12.14
N LYS A 575 -13.22 18.51 13.03
CA LYS A 575 -13.76 18.30 14.38
C LYS A 575 -13.58 19.51 15.32
N THR A 576 -12.88 20.56 14.89
CA THR A 576 -12.58 21.76 15.73
C THR A 576 -12.52 23.10 14.97
N GLU A 577 -12.84 23.16 13.67
CA GLU A 577 -12.79 24.42 12.90
C GLU A 577 -14.03 24.63 12.02
N ASP A 578 -14.45 25.89 11.83
CA ASP A 578 -15.60 26.33 10.98
C ASP A 578 -15.33 26.21 9.46
N ARG A 579 -14.60 25.18 9.03
CA ARG A 579 -14.15 24.98 7.64
C ARG A 579 -14.10 23.48 7.30
N THR A 580 -14.39 23.13 6.05
CA THR A 580 -14.18 21.77 5.52
C THR A 580 -13.05 21.78 4.51
N ALA A 581 -12.17 20.78 4.59
CA ALA A 581 -11.14 20.57 3.58
C ALA A 581 -11.75 19.89 2.36
N LEU A 582 -11.59 20.48 1.19
CA LEU A 582 -12.05 19.99 -0.10
C LEU A 582 -10.86 19.49 -0.90
N LYS A 583 -10.88 18.21 -1.28
CA LYS A 583 -9.87 17.59 -2.15
C LYS A 583 -10.44 17.44 -3.55
N LEU A 584 -9.84 18.10 -4.52
CA LEU A 584 -10.18 18.09 -5.94
C LEU A 584 -9.11 17.29 -6.69
N ASN A 585 -9.39 16.03 -7.01
CA ASN A 585 -8.50 15.13 -7.73
C ASN A 585 -8.92 15.03 -9.20
N THR A 586 -8.46 16.00 -9.98
CA THR A 586 -8.78 16.18 -11.40
C THR A 586 -7.58 16.75 -12.14
N ASP A 587 -7.38 16.34 -13.38
CA ASP A 587 -6.29 16.90 -14.21
C ASP A 587 -6.63 18.29 -14.77
N ARG A 588 -7.85 18.78 -14.54
CA ARG A 588 -8.28 20.13 -14.91
C ARG A 588 -7.59 21.19 -14.06
N THR A 589 -7.08 22.23 -14.73
CA THR A 589 -6.52 23.43 -14.13
C THR A 589 -7.44 24.63 -14.42
N GLY A 590 -7.20 25.77 -13.77
CA GLY A 590 -8.04 26.96 -13.85
C GLY A 590 -8.92 27.17 -12.62
N THR A 591 -9.83 28.13 -12.69
CA THR A 591 -10.70 28.50 -11.56
C THR A 591 -11.97 27.65 -11.56
N PHE A 592 -12.30 27.08 -10.40
CA PHE A 592 -13.54 26.37 -10.12
C PHE A 592 -14.46 27.26 -9.29
N ASN A 593 -15.73 27.34 -9.68
CA ASN A 593 -16.76 27.94 -8.85
C ASN A 593 -17.24 26.90 -7.85
N ILE A 594 -17.24 27.27 -6.57
CA ILE A 594 -17.64 26.41 -5.47
C ILE A 594 -18.90 26.97 -4.84
N THR A 595 -20.02 26.26 -4.99
CA THR A 595 -21.27 26.60 -4.31
C THR A 595 -21.53 25.64 -3.16
N VAL A 596 -22.12 26.14 -2.08
CA VAL A 596 -22.62 25.36 -0.95
C VAL A 596 -24.12 25.53 -0.93
N THR A 597 -24.87 24.43 -1.01
CA THR A 597 -26.33 24.43 -0.92
C THR A 597 -26.80 23.75 0.34
N ASP A 598 -27.95 24.19 0.86
CA ASP A 598 -28.70 23.38 1.83
C ASP A 598 -29.30 22.12 1.14
N MET A 599 -29.94 21.25 1.94
CA MET A 599 -30.56 20.02 1.43
C MET A 599 -31.82 20.26 0.60
N GLN A 600 -32.32 21.50 0.56
CA GLN A 600 -33.44 21.93 -0.27
C GLN A 600 -32.97 22.49 -1.62
N GLY A 601 -31.65 22.64 -1.82
CA GLY A 601 -31.03 23.10 -3.05
C GLY A 601 -30.80 24.61 -3.13
N ASN A 602 -31.06 25.36 -2.04
CA ASN A 602 -30.79 26.80 -2.02
C ASN A 602 -29.29 27.04 -1.81
N VAL A 603 -28.70 27.94 -2.60
CA VAL A 603 -27.29 28.33 -2.42
C VAL A 603 -27.17 29.18 -1.15
N VAL A 604 -26.43 28.65 -0.17
CA VAL A 604 -26.17 29.31 1.12
C VAL A 604 -24.77 29.91 1.20
N LYS A 605 -23.86 29.54 0.29
CA LYS A 605 -22.53 30.14 0.18
C LYS A 605 -21.91 29.90 -1.20
N GLU A 606 -21.02 30.80 -1.63
CA GLU A 606 -20.25 30.65 -2.87
C GLU A 606 -18.81 31.16 -2.68
N THR A 607 -17.85 30.52 -3.35
CA THR A 607 -16.44 30.92 -3.39
C THR A 607 -15.77 30.40 -4.67
N MET A 608 -14.53 30.82 -4.95
CA MET A 608 -13.73 30.29 -6.05
C MET A 608 -12.46 29.60 -5.54
N ILE A 609 -12.02 28.56 -6.24
CA ILE A 609 -10.73 27.89 -6.01
C ILE A 609 -9.96 27.84 -7.33
N THR A 610 -8.75 28.37 -7.36
CA THR A 610 -7.88 28.30 -8.55
C THR A 610 -6.88 27.16 -8.42
N LYS A 611 -6.86 26.30 -9.42
CA LYS A 611 -5.94 25.16 -9.52
C LYS A 611 -4.90 25.40 -10.60
N THR A 612 -3.62 25.32 -10.23
CA THR A 612 -2.52 25.64 -11.14
C THR A 612 -1.86 24.41 -11.76
N GLN A 613 -2.15 23.19 -11.26
CA GLN A 613 -1.54 21.93 -11.72
C GLN A 613 -2.56 20.79 -11.73
N ALA A 614 -2.38 19.82 -12.62
CA ALA A 614 -3.18 18.59 -12.73
C ALA A 614 -3.01 17.66 -11.51
N GLY A 615 -3.94 16.73 -11.27
CA GLY A 615 -3.89 15.77 -10.17
C GLY A 615 -4.64 16.20 -8.91
N LEU A 616 -4.16 15.83 -7.71
CA LEU A 616 -4.84 16.17 -6.45
C LEU A 616 -4.51 17.59 -5.99
N THR A 617 -5.53 18.37 -5.64
CA THR A 617 -5.37 19.67 -4.96
C THR A 617 -6.27 19.71 -3.73
N GLN A 618 -5.71 20.08 -2.58
CA GLN A 618 -6.48 20.32 -1.36
C GLN A 618 -6.68 21.82 -1.16
N SER A 619 -7.90 22.22 -0.88
CA SER A 619 -8.30 23.60 -0.59
C SER A 619 -9.36 23.62 0.51
N TYR A 620 -9.74 24.79 1.02
CA TYR A 620 -10.67 24.89 2.14
C TYR A 620 -11.90 25.71 1.78
N VAL A 621 -13.08 25.20 2.15
CA VAL A 621 -14.35 25.92 2.04
C VAL A 621 -14.83 26.24 3.45
N SER A 622 -15.05 27.53 3.74
CA SER A 622 -15.53 27.94 5.06
C SER A 622 -17.03 27.68 5.22
N LEU A 623 -17.43 27.02 6.30
CA LEU A 623 -18.83 26.82 6.68
C LEU A 623 -19.24 27.72 7.87
N LYS A 624 -18.38 28.68 8.24
CA LYS A 624 -18.64 29.68 9.27
C LYS A 624 -19.95 30.43 8.98
N GLY A 625 -20.79 30.55 10.00
CA GLY A 625 -22.10 31.23 9.94
C GLY A 625 -23.28 30.37 9.49
N LEU A 626 -23.04 29.15 8.99
CA LEU A 626 -24.12 28.20 8.66
C LEU A 626 -24.59 27.46 9.92
N ALA A 627 -25.86 27.04 9.97
CA ALA A 627 -26.37 26.20 11.06
C ALA A 627 -25.76 24.78 11.03
N ASN A 628 -25.85 24.04 12.12
CA ASN A 628 -25.41 22.65 12.13
C ASN A 628 -26.38 21.81 11.31
N GLY A 629 -25.87 20.92 10.46
CA GLY A 629 -26.68 20.21 9.46
C GLY A 629 -25.88 19.72 8.27
N GLN A 630 -26.60 19.16 7.29
CA GLN A 630 -26.01 18.63 6.06
C GLN A 630 -26.08 19.67 4.94
N TYR A 631 -25.01 19.76 4.16
CA TYR A 631 -24.88 20.69 3.03
C TYR A 631 -24.25 19.96 1.84
N ILE A 632 -24.56 20.40 0.62
CA ILE A 632 -23.91 19.88 -0.59
C ILE A 632 -22.93 20.95 -1.08
N VAL A 633 -21.66 20.58 -1.23
CA VAL A 633 -20.64 21.43 -1.83
C VAL A 633 -20.46 20.99 -3.28
N ILE A 634 -20.53 21.93 -4.22
CA ILE A 634 -20.48 21.66 -5.66
C ILE A 634 -19.32 22.46 -6.25
N ALA A 635 -18.39 21.79 -6.94
CA ALA A 635 -17.36 22.41 -7.75
C ALA A 635 -17.73 22.37 -9.22
N THR A 636 -17.68 23.53 -9.89
CA THR A 636 -18.06 23.67 -11.30
C THR A 636 -17.01 24.41 -12.12
N GLN A 637 -16.92 24.00 -13.39
CA GLN A 637 -16.24 24.64 -14.51
C GLN A 637 -17.09 24.38 -15.77
N PRO A 638 -16.85 25.06 -16.91
CA PRO A 638 -17.48 24.69 -18.16
C PRO A 638 -17.28 23.19 -18.45
N ASP A 639 -18.39 22.47 -18.61
CA ASP A 639 -18.44 21.01 -18.83
C ASP A 639 -17.79 20.15 -17.73
N TYR A 640 -17.79 20.63 -16.47
CA TYR A 640 -17.39 19.87 -15.29
C TYR A 640 -18.20 20.26 -14.06
N THR A 641 -18.73 19.25 -13.38
CA THR A 641 -19.49 19.42 -12.14
C THR A 641 -19.23 18.20 -11.28
N GLU A 642 -18.72 18.42 -10.07
CA GLU A 642 -18.60 17.40 -9.04
C GLU A 642 -19.21 17.94 -7.74
N ALA A 643 -19.88 17.08 -6.98
CA ALA A 643 -20.58 17.46 -5.76
C ALA A 643 -20.30 16.47 -4.64
N ILE A 644 -20.28 16.95 -3.40
CA ILE A 644 -20.09 16.12 -2.21
C ILE A 644 -20.97 16.60 -1.05
N LEU A 645 -21.50 15.63 -0.30
CA LEU A 645 -22.23 15.88 0.93
C LEU A 645 -21.26 16.16 2.08
N VAL A 646 -21.52 17.21 2.85
CA VAL A 646 -20.70 17.65 3.98
C VAL A 646 -21.58 17.84 5.21
N ASN A 647 -21.12 17.32 6.34
CA ASN A 647 -21.80 17.48 7.63
C ASN A 647 -21.10 18.58 8.43
N LYS A 648 -21.85 19.61 8.85
CA LYS A 648 -21.40 20.61 9.83
C LYS A 648 -21.95 20.22 11.21
N PHE A 649 -21.05 19.93 12.14
CA PHE A 649 -21.37 19.44 13.49
C PHE A 649 -21.53 20.55 14.51
#